data_AF-F0WP22-F1
#
_entry.id   AF-F0WP22-F1
#
_cell.length_a   1.000
_cell.length_b   1.000
_cell.length_c   1.000
_cell.angle_alpha   90.00
_cell.angle_beta   90.00
_cell.angle_gamma   90.00
#
_symmetry.space_group_name_H-M   'P 1'
#
loop_
_entity.id
_entity.type
_entity.pdbx_description
1 polymer ?
#
loop_
_entity_poly.entity_id
_entity_poly.type
_entity_poly.pdbx_seq_one_letter_code
_entity_poly.pdbx_strand_id
1 'polypeptide(L)'
;MDIHVFIASHGKRIAVIENEFGEEIGIESLVAKDGLDGNYLPEFFELGNGCICCSVRDDLVNTLERLLETKSGKFDYIIVETTGMANPGKVASVFWVDDELEGRMYLDGIITVVDAHNIEMHLERDATRNEAASQLAYADRILLNKEDLLEADSASKDKIETIIGSINGLAPFTWTRKGHVDLSYILEIQAFSTDRAHQVELALERDVDRENEGFKDETESTIDSDICPDSEQVTIPKKKQVAGRIHSGKVCTICVTIPEKDFSLEKLEHWLGEMLWNDQKGAADDANFQIFRIKGVVVVEESPYKHILQGVHDLFEITSSKEEWSDRISRIVFIGTGLQKEVIDVFKQGSHKMVDGLTANWTIWLTNAFYTGAALITGALSLLFVYQDKLLYFPSIPGAPKLTKDNPSGYRHPGEYDIDYEDVMIPTEDGIRIHAWLLKQFKSLAYPTIIFFHGNSGNIGFRLPNAVQLFRNVKCNILLVDYRGYGHSEGVPSEIGLQLDAKASLSFLRQHKEIDQSKIVVFGRSLGGAVAVYLATTAPKDEVAGVILENTFLSISSMIDAVMPALRYFKSIVLRIEWNNEERVTKLSQPILLIAGTADEVVPHFHMQKLHSILQPINTNVIWYAIENGTHNDTWLRGGHRYFDKFDAFFQQLFGSKSYRNEPKNSRSIEHQEAGVRHMLAAI
;
A
#
# COMPACT_ATOMS: atom_id res chain seq x y z
N MET A 1 -17.44 -26.43 -29.43
CA MET A 1 -18.65 -25.94 -30.14
C MET A 1 -18.22 -25.04 -31.30
N ASP A 2 -16.96 -25.17 -31.72
CA ASP A 2 -16.18 -23.97 -32.02
C ASP A 2 -16.29 -23.65 -33.49
N ILE A 3 -16.26 -24.67 -34.34
CA ILE A 3 -16.33 -24.56 -35.80
C ILE A 3 -17.51 -23.70 -36.32
N HIS A 4 -18.64 -23.62 -35.62
CA HIS A 4 -19.81 -22.88 -36.13
C HIS A 4 -19.76 -21.36 -35.89
N VAL A 5 -19.13 -20.90 -34.81
CA VAL A 5 -18.96 -19.46 -34.53
C VAL A 5 -18.00 -18.83 -35.54
N PHE A 6 -16.97 -19.57 -35.98
CA PHE A 6 -15.92 -19.05 -36.87
C PHE A 6 -16.31 -19.04 -38.36
N ILE A 7 -17.38 -19.75 -38.76
CA ILE A 7 -17.68 -19.98 -40.19
C ILE A 7 -18.83 -19.10 -40.72
N ALA A 8 -19.81 -18.73 -39.90
CA ALA A 8 -21.01 -18.00 -40.36
C ALA A 8 -20.84 -16.47 -40.35
N SER A 9 -21.32 -15.77 -41.39
CA SER A 9 -21.41 -14.30 -41.40
C SER A 9 -22.59 -13.84 -40.55
N HIS A 10 -22.35 -13.52 -39.28
CA HIS A 10 -23.37 -13.13 -38.30
C HIS A 10 -23.39 -11.63 -37.95
N GLY A 11 -22.54 -10.81 -38.60
CA GLY A 11 -22.56 -9.35 -38.46
C GLY A 11 -22.17 -8.79 -37.08
N LYS A 12 -21.61 -9.63 -36.19
CA LYS A 12 -21.13 -9.24 -34.84
C LYS A 12 -19.62 -9.43 -34.76
N ARG A 13 -18.92 -8.57 -34.01
CA ARG A 13 -17.46 -8.70 -33.79
C ARG A 13 -17.23 -9.43 -32.47
N ILE A 14 -16.79 -10.68 -32.54
CA ILE A 14 -16.68 -11.57 -31.38
C ILE A 14 -15.21 -11.95 -31.19
N ALA A 15 -14.69 -11.82 -29.97
CA ALA A 15 -13.42 -12.39 -29.56
C ALA A 15 -13.68 -13.68 -28.76
N VAL A 16 -12.84 -14.70 -28.93
CA VAL A 16 -12.97 -16.00 -28.23
C VAL A 16 -11.65 -16.28 -27.52
N ILE A 17 -11.73 -16.69 -26.25
CA ILE A 17 -10.60 -17.12 -25.43
C ILE A 17 -10.80 -18.61 -25.12
N GLU A 18 -9.95 -19.46 -25.68
CA GLU A 18 -9.97 -20.92 -25.49
C GLU A 18 -8.88 -21.36 -24.52
N ASN A 19 -9.12 -22.40 -23.70
CA ASN A 19 -8.24 -22.75 -22.58
C ASN A 19 -7.70 -24.19 -22.55
N GLU A 20 -7.80 -24.99 -23.61
CA GLU A 20 -7.09 -26.28 -23.70
C GLU A 20 -6.28 -26.43 -25.00
N PHE A 21 -4.97 -26.65 -24.83
CA PHE A 21 -4.05 -27.06 -25.88
C PHE A 21 -4.36 -28.51 -26.31
N GLY A 22 -4.96 -28.67 -27.47
CA GLY A 22 -4.95 -29.95 -28.20
C GLY A 22 -3.71 -30.06 -29.08
N GLU A 23 -2.67 -30.76 -28.62
CA GLU A 23 -1.63 -31.33 -29.50
C GLU A 23 -2.27 -32.41 -30.40
N GLU A 24 -2.97 -32.01 -31.46
CA GLU A 24 -3.22 -32.75 -32.71
C GLU A 24 -4.41 -32.11 -33.46
N ILE A 25 -4.22 -30.89 -33.96
CA ILE A 25 -4.55 -30.46 -35.32
C ILE A 25 -3.67 -29.23 -35.55
N GLY A 26 -2.61 -29.41 -36.33
CA GLY A 26 -1.86 -28.29 -36.87
C GLY A 26 -2.77 -27.41 -37.73
N ILE A 27 -2.45 -26.11 -37.73
CA ILE A 27 -3.13 -24.96 -38.37
C ILE A 27 -3.91 -24.11 -37.35
N GLU A 28 -3.21 -23.11 -36.84
CA GLU A 28 -3.64 -21.71 -36.83
C GLU A 28 -5.15 -21.48 -37.05
N SER A 29 -5.99 -21.44 -36.00
CA SER A 29 -7.32 -20.85 -36.13
C SER A 29 -7.96 -20.46 -34.79
N LEU A 30 -7.53 -19.34 -34.20
CA LEU A 30 -8.42 -18.46 -33.43
C LEU A 30 -8.60 -17.19 -34.27
N VAL A 31 -9.49 -17.27 -35.26
CA VAL A 31 -9.82 -16.16 -36.16
C VAL A 31 -10.99 -15.36 -35.57
N ALA A 32 -10.73 -14.15 -35.08
CA ALA A 32 -11.79 -13.16 -35.01
C ALA A 32 -12.10 -12.69 -36.44
N LYS A 33 -13.27 -13.08 -36.98
CA LYS A 33 -13.78 -12.52 -38.24
C LYS A 33 -14.45 -11.19 -37.93
N ASP A 34 -14.00 -10.14 -38.62
CA ASP A 34 -14.78 -8.91 -38.71
C ASP A 34 -15.99 -9.19 -39.62
N GLY A 35 -17.18 -9.20 -39.03
CA GLY A 35 -18.43 -9.55 -39.72
C GLY A 35 -18.84 -8.56 -40.81
N LEU A 36 -18.12 -7.44 -40.99
CA LEU A 36 -18.43 -6.41 -41.99
C LEU A 36 -17.50 -6.44 -43.21
N ASP A 37 -16.22 -6.78 -43.05
CA ASP A 37 -15.22 -6.69 -44.14
C ASP A 37 -14.49 -8.02 -44.46
N GLY A 38 -14.78 -9.12 -43.75
CA GLY A 38 -14.29 -10.46 -44.10
C GLY A 38 -12.77 -10.67 -43.99
N ASN A 39 -12.04 -9.70 -43.42
CA ASN A 39 -10.60 -9.80 -43.19
C ASN A 39 -10.27 -10.54 -41.89
N TYR A 40 -9.25 -11.40 -41.96
CA TYR A 40 -8.67 -12.12 -40.82
C TYR A 40 -7.82 -11.13 -39.99
N LEU A 41 -8.12 -10.96 -38.70
CA LEU A 41 -7.22 -10.31 -37.76
C LEU A 41 -6.18 -11.34 -37.30
N PRO A 42 -4.87 -11.18 -37.60
CA PRO A 42 -3.85 -12.14 -37.21
C PRO A 42 -3.23 -11.70 -35.89
N GLU A 43 -3.63 -12.28 -34.75
CA GLU A 43 -2.81 -12.22 -33.52
C GLU A 43 -3.33 -13.21 -32.47
N PHE A 44 -2.48 -14.18 -32.10
CA PHE A 44 -2.68 -15.16 -31.03
C PHE A 44 -2.18 -14.61 -29.69
N PHE A 45 -2.88 -14.90 -28.59
CA PHE A 45 -2.37 -14.74 -27.23
C PHE A 45 -2.27 -16.13 -26.58
N GLU A 46 -1.04 -16.56 -26.33
CA GLU A 46 -0.75 -17.82 -25.66
C GLU A 46 -0.76 -17.58 -24.14
N LEU A 47 -1.62 -18.28 -23.40
CA LEU A 47 -1.62 -18.27 -21.94
C LEU A 47 -0.41 -19.09 -21.45
N GLY A 48 0.45 -18.47 -20.65
CA GLY A 48 1.67 -19.11 -20.16
C GLY A 48 1.35 -20.28 -19.22
N ASN A 49 1.66 -21.51 -19.64
CA ASN A 49 1.78 -22.73 -18.83
C ASN A 49 0.99 -22.76 -17.50
N GLY A 50 -0.33 -22.97 -17.56
CA GLY A 50 -1.11 -23.27 -16.37
C GLY A 50 -2.61 -23.34 -16.65
N CYS A 51 -3.23 -24.47 -16.33
CA CYS A 51 -4.67 -24.68 -16.46
C CYS A 51 -5.49 -23.57 -15.72
N ILE A 52 -6.65 -23.17 -16.27
CA ILE A 52 -7.67 -22.29 -15.64
C ILE A 52 -8.27 -22.87 -14.34
N CYS A 53 -7.68 -23.89 -13.73
CA CYS A 53 -8.23 -24.52 -12.52
C CYS A 53 -7.51 -24.15 -11.21
N CYS A 54 -6.31 -23.54 -11.22
CA CYS A 54 -5.51 -23.39 -9.98
C CYS A 54 -4.96 -21.99 -9.67
N SER A 55 -4.88 -21.05 -10.62
CA SER A 55 -4.27 -19.71 -10.45
C SER A 55 -4.97 -18.64 -11.31
N VAL A 56 -6.30 -18.59 -11.24
CA VAL A 56 -7.16 -18.11 -12.35
C VAL A 56 -7.42 -16.61 -12.37
N ARG A 57 -7.30 -15.94 -11.23
CA ARG A 57 -7.75 -14.55 -11.13
C ARG A 57 -6.85 -13.63 -11.94
N ASP A 58 -5.54 -13.70 -11.73
CA ASP A 58 -4.61 -12.70 -12.26
C ASP A 58 -4.36 -12.91 -13.77
N ASP A 59 -4.30 -14.14 -14.28
CA ASP A 59 -4.01 -14.42 -15.70
C ASP A 59 -5.16 -14.06 -16.64
N LEU A 60 -6.42 -14.33 -16.21
CA LEU A 60 -7.61 -13.95 -16.97
C LEU A 60 -7.80 -12.43 -16.98
N VAL A 61 -7.63 -11.77 -15.83
CA VAL A 61 -7.69 -10.29 -15.71
C VAL A 61 -6.66 -9.64 -16.63
N ASN A 62 -5.39 -10.03 -16.53
CA ASN A 62 -4.32 -9.50 -17.37
C ASN A 62 -4.60 -9.67 -18.87
N THR A 63 -5.21 -10.80 -19.27
CA THR A 63 -5.55 -11.05 -20.68
C THR A 63 -6.69 -10.15 -21.16
N LEU A 64 -7.73 -9.99 -20.34
CA LEU A 64 -8.86 -9.11 -20.63
C LEU A 64 -8.43 -7.63 -20.67
N GLU A 65 -7.60 -7.18 -19.72
CA GLU A 65 -7.03 -5.83 -19.70
C GLU A 65 -6.21 -5.55 -20.96
N ARG A 66 -5.29 -6.45 -21.34
CA ARG A 66 -4.49 -6.31 -22.56
C ARG A 66 -5.36 -6.23 -23.81
N LEU A 67 -6.43 -7.03 -23.88
CA LEU A 67 -7.38 -7.02 -24.99
C LEU A 67 -8.09 -5.66 -25.06
N LEU A 68 -8.56 -5.14 -23.92
CA LEU A 68 -9.21 -3.83 -23.82
C LEU A 68 -8.26 -2.68 -24.16
N GLU A 69 -7.02 -2.69 -23.68
CA GLU A 69 -6.01 -1.66 -23.95
C GLU A 69 -5.59 -1.63 -25.42
N THR A 70 -5.33 -2.81 -26.00
CA THR A 70 -4.73 -2.92 -27.34
C THR A 70 -5.77 -2.74 -28.44
N LYS A 71 -7.04 -3.09 -28.18
CA LYS A 71 -8.09 -3.21 -29.21
C LYS A 71 -9.44 -2.62 -28.79
N SER A 72 -9.47 -1.63 -27.89
CA SER A 72 -10.70 -0.92 -27.47
C SER A 72 -11.57 -0.54 -28.68
N GLY A 73 -12.86 -0.92 -28.64
CA GLY A 73 -13.86 -0.62 -29.69
C GLY A 73 -13.84 -1.54 -30.93
N LYS A 74 -13.02 -2.59 -30.96
CA LYS A 74 -12.93 -3.54 -32.10
C LYS A 74 -13.81 -4.79 -31.99
N PHE A 75 -14.31 -5.11 -30.79
CA PHE A 75 -15.20 -6.25 -30.55
C PHE A 75 -16.42 -5.82 -29.75
N ASP A 76 -17.55 -6.47 -30.00
CA ASP A 76 -18.83 -6.25 -29.32
C ASP A 76 -19.08 -7.32 -28.24
N TYR A 77 -18.49 -8.51 -28.39
CA TYR A 77 -18.62 -9.64 -27.46
C TYR A 77 -17.30 -10.35 -27.25
N ILE A 78 -17.11 -10.89 -26.04
CA ILE A 78 -16.00 -11.78 -25.69
C ILE A 78 -16.61 -13.09 -25.15
N ILE A 79 -16.24 -14.21 -25.75
CA ILE A 79 -16.62 -15.55 -25.30
C ILE A 79 -15.40 -16.16 -24.61
N VAL A 80 -15.58 -16.57 -23.36
CA VAL A 80 -14.53 -17.26 -22.60
C VAL A 80 -14.93 -18.72 -22.46
N GLU A 81 -14.20 -19.59 -23.15
CA GLU A 81 -14.31 -21.03 -22.90
C GLU A 81 -13.56 -21.37 -21.62
N THR A 82 -14.25 -22.05 -20.72
CA THR A 82 -13.66 -22.53 -19.47
C THR A 82 -13.42 -24.04 -19.57
N THR A 83 -12.42 -24.55 -18.85
CA THR A 83 -12.13 -25.99 -18.87
C THR A 83 -13.32 -26.78 -18.32
N GLY A 84 -13.44 -28.05 -18.69
CA GLY A 84 -14.53 -28.92 -18.23
C GLY A 84 -14.62 -29.08 -16.70
N MET A 85 -13.57 -28.71 -15.97
CA MET A 85 -13.48 -28.74 -14.50
C MET A 85 -13.52 -27.34 -13.85
N ALA A 86 -13.65 -26.28 -14.64
CA ALA A 86 -13.67 -24.91 -14.11
C ALA A 86 -14.95 -24.63 -13.34
N ASN A 87 -14.84 -23.73 -12.34
CA ASN A 87 -15.98 -23.21 -11.58
C ASN A 87 -16.42 -21.85 -12.18
N PRO A 88 -17.59 -21.76 -12.82
CA PRO A 88 -18.07 -20.53 -13.45
C PRO A 88 -18.22 -19.36 -12.47
N GLY A 89 -18.54 -19.62 -11.21
CA GLY A 89 -18.71 -18.58 -10.19
C GLY A 89 -17.42 -17.77 -9.94
N LYS A 90 -16.27 -18.44 -9.88
CA LYS A 90 -14.97 -17.79 -9.68
C LYS A 90 -14.52 -16.97 -10.90
N VAL A 91 -14.94 -17.35 -12.09
CA VAL A 91 -14.68 -16.61 -13.32
C VAL A 91 -15.60 -15.39 -13.38
N ALA A 92 -16.89 -15.57 -13.09
CA ALA A 92 -17.87 -14.49 -13.04
C ALA A 92 -17.51 -13.42 -11.99
N SER A 93 -16.98 -13.82 -10.82
CA SER A 93 -16.62 -12.88 -9.75
C SER A 93 -15.55 -11.86 -10.14
N VAL A 94 -14.70 -12.17 -11.12
CA VAL A 94 -13.66 -11.25 -11.61
C VAL A 94 -14.27 -9.96 -12.15
N PHE A 95 -15.43 -10.04 -12.79
CA PHE A 95 -16.09 -8.88 -13.42
C PHE A 95 -16.80 -7.95 -12.42
N TRP A 96 -16.92 -8.34 -11.15
CA TRP A 96 -17.59 -7.55 -10.09
C TRP A 96 -16.63 -6.89 -9.10
N VAL A 97 -15.39 -7.36 -8.98
CA VAL A 97 -14.44 -6.91 -7.94
C VAL A 97 -13.37 -5.95 -8.51
N ASP A 98 -13.29 -5.82 -9.82
CA ASP A 98 -12.23 -5.05 -10.48
C ASP A 98 -12.74 -3.71 -11.03
N ASP A 99 -12.43 -2.64 -10.30
CA ASP A 99 -12.78 -1.24 -10.65
C ASP A 99 -12.25 -0.82 -12.04
N GLU A 100 -11.19 -1.45 -12.57
CA GLU A 100 -10.67 -1.12 -13.90
C GLU A 100 -11.48 -1.77 -15.03
N LEU A 101 -12.06 -2.95 -14.78
CA LEU A 101 -13.00 -3.60 -15.70
C LEU A 101 -14.42 -3.01 -15.57
N GLU A 102 -14.77 -2.53 -14.38
CA GLU A 102 -16.06 -1.91 -14.08
C GLU A 102 -16.29 -0.67 -14.96
N GLY A 103 -17.34 -0.72 -15.79
CA GLY A 103 -17.70 0.34 -16.74
C GLY A 103 -17.15 0.19 -18.16
N ARG A 104 -16.23 -0.77 -18.43
CA ARG A 104 -15.76 -1.10 -19.79
C ARG A 104 -16.30 -2.43 -20.32
N MET A 105 -16.58 -3.37 -19.43
CA MET A 105 -17.18 -4.67 -19.75
C MET A 105 -18.25 -5.03 -18.72
N TYR A 106 -19.20 -5.88 -19.08
CA TYR A 106 -20.16 -6.47 -18.17
C TYR A 106 -20.41 -7.94 -18.55
N LEU A 107 -20.77 -8.77 -17.57
CA LEU A 107 -21.10 -10.18 -17.83
C LEU A 107 -22.48 -10.27 -18.48
N ASP A 108 -22.56 -10.78 -19.73
CA ASP A 108 -23.83 -10.94 -20.45
C ASP A 108 -24.63 -12.16 -19.95
N GLY A 109 -23.96 -13.28 -19.67
CA GLY A 109 -24.56 -14.51 -19.14
C GLY A 109 -23.60 -15.69 -19.13
N ILE A 110 -23.93 -16.72 -18.35
CA ILE A 110 -23.20 -18.00 -18.31
C ILE A 110 -23.95 -19.03 -19.15
N ILE A 111 -23.27 -19.67 -20.10
CA ILE A 111 -23.85 -20.68 -20.99
C ILE A 111 -23.27 -22.04 -20.65
N THR A 112 -24.13 -23.03 -20.43
CA THR A 112 -23.69 -24.40 -20.14
C THR A 112 -24.12 -25.34 -21.26
N VAL A 113 -23.14 -25.99 -21.88
CA VAL A 113 -23.36 -27.02 -22.90
C VAL A 113 -23.39 -28.39 -22.24
N VAL A 114 -24.48 -29.12 -22.45
CA VAL A 114 -24.73 -30.40 -21.79
C VAL A 114 -24.71 -31.51 -22.82
N ASP A 115 -23.90 -32.53 -22.59
CA ASP A 115 -24.02 -33.80 -23.30
C ASP A 115 -25.27 -34.54 -22.78
N ALA A 116 -26.41 -34.38 -23.46
CA ALA A 116 -27.67 -34.93 -23.01
C ALA A 116 -27.66 -36.47 -22.97
N HIS A 117 -26.87 -37.12 -23.83
CA HIS A 117 -26.78 -38.59 -23.85
C HIS A 117 -26.06 -39.13 -22.60
N ASN A 118 -25.09 -38.39 -22.06
CA ASN A 118 -24.26 -38.83 -20.93
C ASN A 118 -24.52 -38.08 -19.61
N ILE A 119 -25.48 -37.16 -19.56
CA ILE A 119 -25.68 -36.30 -18.38
C ILE A 119 -25.97 -37.08 -17.10
N GLU A 120 -26.76 -38.14 -17.19
CA GLU A 120 -27.05 -39.01 -16.03
C GLU A 120 -25.76 -39.62 -15.48
N MET A 121 -24.89 -40.11 -16.35
CA MET A 121 -23.59 -40.66 -15.96
C MET A 121 -22.73 -39.61 -15.26
N HIS A 122 -22.71 -38.37 -15.75
CA HIS A 122 -21.93 -37.29 -15.16
C HIS A 122 -22.45 -36.87 -13.77
N LEU A 123 -23.77 -36.90 -13.57
CA LEU A 123 -24.42 -36.60 -12.28
C LEU A 123 -24.35 -37.79 -11.31
N GLU A 124 -24.22 -39.03 -11.79
CA GLU A 124 -24.09 -40.21 -10.92
C GLU A 124 -22.66 -40.50 -10.48
N ARG A 125 -21.64 -40.13 -11.27
CA ARG A 125 -20.23 -40.38 -10.93
C ARG A 125 -19.72 -39.38 -9.90
N ASP A 126 -19.24 -39.85 -8.75
CA ASP A 126 -18.73 -39.00 -7.66
C ASP A 126 -17.64 -38.02 -8.11
N ALA A 127 -16.81 -38.39 -9.11
CA ALA A 127 -15.71 -37.56 -9.61
C ALA A 127 -16.13 -36.37 -10.48
N THR A 128 -17.36 -36.37 -11.03
CA THR A 128 -17.85 -35.30 -11.93
C THR A 128 -19.18 -34.71 -11.47
N ARG A 129 -19.83 -35.33 -10.48
CA ARG A 129 -21.18 -34.98 -10.03
C ARG A 129 -21.27 -33.53 -9.58
N ASN A 130 -20.31 -33.08 -8.76
CA ASN A 130 -20.38 -31.76 -8.15
C ASN A 130 -20.10 -30.67 -9.21
N GLU A 131 -19.13 -30.91 -10.08
CA GLU A 131 -18.78 -30.01 -11.18
C GLU A 131 -19.93 -29.87 -12.16
N ALA A 132 -20.47 -30.99 -12.66
CA ALA A 132 -21.59 -30.99 -13.61
C ALA A 132 -22.84 -30.31 -13.01
N ALA A 133 -23.18 -30.61 -11.75
CA ALA A 133 -24.32 -29.98 -11.08
C ALA A 133 -24.09 -28.47 -10.84
N SER A 134 -22.87 -28.06 -10.47
CA SER A 134 -22.52 -26.65 -10.27
C SER A 134 -22.57 -25.84 -11.57
N GLN A 135 -22.02 -26.37 -12.67
CA GLN A 135 -22.04 -25.71 -13.98
C GLN A 135 -23.46 -25.53 -14.50
N LEU A 136 -24.34 -26.51 -14.25
CA LEU A 136 -25.77 -26.37 -14.52
C LEU A 136 -26.44 -25.31 -13.63
N ALA A 137 -26.09 -25.25 -12.35
CA ALA A 137 -26.63 -24.28 -11.40
C ALA A 137 -26.25 -22.83 -11.71
N TYR A 138 -25.06 -22.59 -12.25
CA TYR A 138 -24.60 -21.25 -12.64
C TYR A 138 -25.20 -20.74 -13.97
N ALA A 139 -25.74 -21.63 -14.80
CA ALA A 139 -26.17 -21.32 -16.15
C ALA A 139 -27.31 -20.28 -16.20
N ASP A 140 -27.22 -19.35 -17.14
CA ASP A 140 -28.30 -18.47 -17.58
C ASP A 140 -28.99 -19.01 -18.86
N ARG A 141 -28.27 -19.86 -19.61
CA ARG A 141 -28.73 -20.60 -20.79
C ARG A 141 -28.13 -21.99 -20.81
N ILE A 142 -28.95 -22.99 -21.16
CA ILE A 142 -28.51 -24.39 -21.22
C ILE A 142 -28.70 -24.92 -22.65
N LEU A 143 -27.68 -25.56 -23.20
CA LEU A 143 -27.73 -26.22 -24.51
C LEU A 143 -27.68 -27.73 -24.33
N LEU A 144 -28.81 -28.41 -24.55
CA LEU A 144 -28.88 -29.87 -24.48
C LEU A 144 -28.42 -30.44 -25.82
N ASN A 145 -27.15 -30.80 -25.90
CA ASN A 145 -26.49 -31.26 -27.12
C ASN A 145 -26.56 -32.78 -27.29
N LYS A 146 -26.35 -33.23 -28.53
CA LYS A 146 -26.48 -34.62 -29.00
C LYS A 146 -27.92 -35.12 -29.06
N GLU A 147 -28.84 -34.22 -29.43
CA GLU A 147 -30.23 -34.59 -29.69
C GLU A 147 -30.37 -35.74 -30.69
N ASP A 148 -29.46 -35.82 -31.67
CA ASP A 148 -29.39 -36.86 -32.70
C ASP A 148 -29.24 -38.28 -32.14
N LEU A 149 -28.70 -38.43 -30.91
CA LEU A 149 -28.57 -39.73 -30.25
C LEU A 149 -29.81 -40.14 -29.44
N LEU A 150 -30.78 -39.22 -29.27
CA LEU A 150 -31.97 -39.39 -28.42
C LEU A 150 -33.29 -39.17 -29.18
N GLU A 151 -33.26 -39.03 -30.51
CA GLU A 151 -34.45 -38.72 -31.32
C GLU A 151 -35.61 -39.71 -31.14
N ALA A 152 -35.30 -41.00 -30.99
CA ALA A 152 -36.29 -42.06 -30.88
C ALA A 152 -36.73 -42.36 -29.44
N ASP A 153 -36.17 -41.67 -28.45
CA ASP A 153 -36.38 -41.93 -27.02
C ASP A 153 -36.91 -40.69 -26.29
N SER A 154 -38.20 -40.38 -26.52
CA SER A 154 -38.89 -39.27 -25.88
C SER A 154 -38.89 -39.37 -24.35
N ALA A 155 -38.95 -40.59 -23.80
CA ALA A 155 -38.95 -40.80 -22.36
C ALA A 155 -37.61 -40.38 -21.71
N SER A 156 -36.48 -40.67 -22.37
CA SER A 156 -35.18 -40.16 -21.92
C SER A 156 -35.06 -38.64 -22.03
N LYS A 157 -35.63 -38.03 -23.08
CA LYS A 157 -35.65 -36.55 -23.20
C LYS A 157 -36.42 -35.91 -22.05
N ASP A 158 -37.65 -36.36 -21.79
CA ASP A 158 -38.48 -35.84 -20.69
C ASP A 158 -37.79 -35.98 -19.32
N LYS A 159 -37.10 -37.10 -19.12
CA LYS A 159 -36.32 -37.37 -17.91
C LYS A 159 -35.15 -36.40 -17.76
N ILE A 160 -34.39 -36.15 -18.83
CA ILE A 160 -33.28 -35.19 -18.82
C ILE A 160 -33.79 -33.79 -18.51
N GLU A 161 -34.87 -33.34 -19.17
CA GLU A 161 -35.47 -32.03 -18.91
C GLU A 161 -35.90 -31.88 -17.45
N THR A 162 -36.48 -32.94 -16.87
CA THR A 162 -36.85 -32.98 -15.44
C THR A 162 -35.61 -32.86 -14.54
N ILE A 163 -34.52 -33.57 -14.85
CA ILE A 163 -33.27 -33.50 -14.08
C ILE A 163 -32.69 -32.09 -14.13
N ILE A 164 -32.57 -31.51 -15.33
CA ILE A 164 -32.04 -30.16 -15.54
C ILE A 164 -32.87 -29.12 -14.79
N GLY A 165 -34.21 -29.16 -14.94
CA GLY A 165 -35.11 -28.25 -14.23
C GLY A 165 -35.05 -28.40 -12.71
N SER A 166 -34.75 -29.60 -12.19
CA SER A 166 -34.58 -29.80 -10.75
C SER A 166 -33.32 -29.17 -10.17
N ILE A 167 -32.28 -28.99 -11.00
CA ILE A 167 -31.01 -28.37 -10.63
C ILE A 167 -31.10 -26.85 -10.83
N ASN A 168 -31.56 -26.40 -12.00
CA ASN A 168 -31.71 -25.00 -12.36
C ASN A 168 -33.06 -24.78 -13.05
N GLY A 169 -34.06 -24.32 -12.29
CA GLY A 169 -35.38 -23.99 -12.82
C GLY A 169 -35.39 -22.72 -13.69
N LEU A 170 -34.49 -21.77 -13.38
CA LEU A 170 -34.50 -20.43 -13.96
C LEU A 170 -33.99 -20.38 -15.40
N ALA A 171 -33.02 -21.25 -15.74
CA ALA A 171 -32.35 -21.21 -17.03
C ALA A 171 -33.18 -21.92 -18.11
N PRO A 172 -33.59 -21.23 -19.18
CA PRO A 172 -34.19 -21.92 -20.32
C PRO A 172 -33.14 -22.79 -21.01
N PHE A 173 -33.60 -23.97 -21.43
CA PHE A 173 -32.80 -24.91 -22.19
C PHE A 173 -33.34 -25.07 -23.62
N THR A 174 -32.45 -25.37 -24.57
CA THR A 174 -32.82 -25.71 -25.94
C THR A 174 -32.04 -26.94 -26.42
N TRP A 175 -32.69 -27.78 -27.22
CA TRP A 175 -32.06 -28.96 -27.80
C TRP A 175 -31.22 -28.58 -29.02
N THR A 176 -30.01 -29.15 -29.10
CA THR A 176 -29.05 -28.88 -30.17
C THR A 176 -28.47 -30.17 -30.71
N ARG A 177 -28.12 -30.16 -32.01
CA ARG A 177 -27.46 -31.27 -32.69
C ARG A 177 -26.05 -30.83 -33.02
N LYS A 178 -25.05 -31.61 -32.66
CA LYS A 178 -23.62 -31.29 -32.91
C LYS A 178 -23.23 -29.84 -32.54
N GLY A 179 -23.85 -29.29 -31.50
CA GLY A 179 -23.60 -27.93 -31.00
C GLY A 179 -24.19 -26.80 -31.86
N HIS A 180 -25.03 -27.10 -32.85
CA HIS A 180 -25.68 -26.06 -33.65
C HIS A 180 -26.74 -25.31 -32.83
N VAL A 181 -26.55 -24.00 -32.69
CA VAL A 181 -27.48 -23.08 -32.02
C VAL A 181 -27.45 -21.72 -32.73
N ASP A 182 -28.54 -20.97 -32.65
CA ASP A 182 -28.55 -19.56 -33.07
C ASP A 182 -27.68 -18.72 -32.11
N LEU A 183 -26.82 -17.85 -32.67
CA LEU A 183 -25.97 -16.96 -31.89
C LEU A 183 -26.77 -15.99 -31.02
N SER A 184 -27.99 -15.60 -31.42
CA SER A 184 -28.84 -14.75 -30.59
C SER A 184 -29.37 -15.45 -29.34
N TYR A 185 -29.26 -16.79 -29.26
CA TYR A 185 -29.65 -17.53 -28.06
C TYR A 185 -28.55 -17.48 -26.97
N ILE A 186 -27.29 -17.39 -27.40
CA ILE A 186 -26.11 -17.40 -26.52
C ILE A 186 -25.47 -16.01 -26.34
N LEU A 187 -25.87 -15.02 -27.13
CA LEU A 187 -25.46 -13.62 -26.98
C LEU A 187 -26.68 -12.75 -26.70
N GLU A 188 -26.47 -11.56 -26.15
CA GLU A 188 -27.56 -10.64 -25.76
C GLU A 188 -28.48 -11.27 -24.71
N ILE A 189 -27.93 -12.13 -23.87
CA ILE A 189 -28.67 -12.79 -22.80
C ILE A 189 -29.13 -11.73 -21.81
N GLN A 190 -28.34 -10.67 -21.58
CA GLN A 190 -28.59 -9.59 -20.65
C GLN A 190 -28.95 -10.11 -19.25
N ALA A 191 -28.38 -11.25 -18.85
CA ALA A 191 -28.75 -11.98 -17.63
C ALA A 191 -28.71 -11.10 -16.38
N PHE A 192 -27.86 -10.06 -16.44
CA PHE A 192 -27.56 -9.13 -15.35
C PHE A 192 -28.08 -7.70 -15.57
N SER A 193 -28.99 -7.49 -16.54
CA SER A 193 -29.58 -6.16 -16.83
C SER A 193 -30.80 -5.85 -15.96
N THR A 194 -30.95 -4.55 -15.63
CA THR A 194 -32.05 -3.99 -14.83
C THR A 194 -33.35 -3.73 -15.59
N ASP A 195 -33.31 -3.72 -16.92
CA ASP A 195 -34.46 -3.38 -17.79
C ASP A 195 -35.41 -4.57 -18.03
N ARG A 196 -35.36 -5.62 -17.20
CA ARG A 196 -36.13 -6.88 -17.40
C ARG A 196 -36.79 -7.42 -16.13
N ALA A 197 -37.11 -6.57 -15.16
CA ALA A 197 -37.71 -6.99 -13.89
C ALA A 197 -38.98 -7.84 -14.10
N HIS A 198 -39.85 -7.46 -15.05
CA HIS A 198 -41.04 -8.24 -15.40
C HIS A 198 -40.72 -9.63 -15.97
N GLN A 199 -39.68 -9.76 -16.80
CA GLN A 199 -39.30 -11.07 -17.36
C GLN A 199 -38.71 -11.98 -16.29
N VAL A 200 -37.95 -11.41 -15.36
CA VAL A 200 -37.42 -12.15 -14.20
C VAL A 200 -38.57 -12.61 -13.32
N GLU A 201 -39.53 -11.74 -13.01
CA GLU A 201 -40.73 -12.08 -12.27
C GLU A 201 -41.55 -13.20 -12.94
N LEU A 202 -41.80 -13.13 -14.26
CA LEU A 202 -42.50 -14.17 -15.01
C LEU A 202 -41.75 -15.51 -15.01
N ALA A 203 -40.41 -15.49 -15.05
CA ALA A 203 -39.60 -16.70 -14.95
C ALA A 203 -39.71 -17.33 -13.55
N LEU A 204 -39.71 -16.49 -12.51
CA LEU A 204 -39.91 -16.91 -11.13
C LEU A 204 -41.32 -17.49 -10.90
N GLU A 205 -42.35 -16.89 -11.50
CA GLU A 205 -43.73 -17.40 -11.45
C GLU A 205 -43.86 -18.79 -12.10
N ARG A 206 -43.24 -18.99 -13.26
CA ARG A 206 -43.26 -20.30 -13.96
C ARG A 206 -42.61 -21.41 -13.14
N ASP A 207 -41.57 -21.11 -12.38
CA ASP A 207 -40.94 -22.10 -11.51
C ASP A 207 -41.80 -22.43 -10.29
N VAL A 208 -42.47 -21.43 -9.71
CA VAL A 208 -43.47 -21.66 -8.64
C VAL A 208 -44.63 -22.51 -9.15
N ASP A 209 -45.13 -22.25 -10.37
CA ASP A 209 -46.22 -23.01 -10.97
C ASP A 209 -45.80 -24.47 -11.29
N ARG A 210 -44.56 -24.68 -11.77
CA ARG A 210 -43.98 -26.02 -11.97
C ARG A 210 -43.87 -26.82 -10.67
N GLU A 211 -43.55 -26.17 -9.54
CA GLU A 211 -43.57 -26.83 -8.23
C GLU A 211 -44.99 -27.21 -7.79
N ASN A 212 -46.00 -26.41 -8.16
CA ASN A 212 -47.40 -26.65 -7.81
C ASN A 212 -48.08 -27.72 -8.69
N GLU A 213 -47.69 -27.87 -9.97
CA GLU A 213 -48.23 -28.92 -10.86
C GLU A 213 -47.82 -30.35 -10.46
N GLY A 214 -46.74 -30.52 -9.70
CA GLY A 214 -46.35 -31.80 -9.09
C GLY A 214 -47.22 -32.24 -7.90
N PHE A 215 -48.21 -31.43 -7.50
CA PHE A 215 -49.05 -31.60 -6.31
C PHE A 215 -50.53 -31.85 -6.67
N LYS A 216 -50.81 -32.91 -7.42
CA LYS A 216 -52.18 -33.46 -7.53
C LYS A 216 -52.18 -34.93 -7.15
N ASP A 217 -52.21 -35.19 -5.84
CA ASP A 217 -53.19 -36.11 -5.22
C ASP A 217 -52.93 -36.37 -3.73
N GLU A 218 -54.06 -36.39 -3.01
CA GLU A 218 -54.35 -37.03 -1.73
C GLU A 218 -53.97 -36.37 -0.38
N THR A 219 -55.05 -35.95 0.28
CA THR A 219 -55.32 -35.81 1.74
C THR A 219 -54.73 -34.62 2.48
N GLU A 220 -55.60 -33.62 2.68
CA GLU A 220 -55.49 -32.65 3.78
C GLU A 220 -55.38 -33.39 5.11
N SER A 221 -54.21 -33.30 5.76
CA SER A 221 -54.09 -33.55 7.19
C SER A 221 -53.71 -32.24 7.87
N THR A 222 -54.69 -31.63 8.53
CA THR A 222 -54.54 -30.51 9.46
C THR A 222 -53.55 -30.87 10.57
N ILE A 223 -52.47 -30.11 10.69
CA ILE A 223 -51.62 -30.13 11.89
C ILE A 223 -52.13 -29.03 12.81
N ASP A 224 -52.47 -29.45 14.02
CA ASP A 224 -53.03 -28.67 15.12
C ASP A 224 -52.13 -27.48 15.47
N SER A 225 -52.74 -26.30 15.50
CA SER A 225 -52.14 -25.04 15.88
C SER A 225 -52.18 -24.89 17.39
N ASP A 226 -51.03 -24.89 18.05
CA ASP A 226 -50.93 -24.30 19.38
C ASP A 226 -49.63 -23.50 19.50
N ILE A 227 -49.82 -22.21 19.82
CA ILE A 227 -48.87 -21.16 20.26
C ILE A 227 -48.55 -20.06 19.23
N CYS A 228 -49.08 -18.86 19.55
CA CYS A 228 -48.91 -17.49 19.02
C CYS A 228 -49.81 -17.03 17.83
N PRO A 229 -50.70 -16.03 18.04
CA PRO A 229 -51.26 -15.24 16.94
C PRO A 229 -50.18 -14.25 16.45
N ASP A 230 -50.18 -13.95 15.15
CA ASP A 230 -49.23 -13.06 14.45
C ASP A 230 -47.93 -13.71 13.92
N SER A 231 -48.03 -14.89 13.30
CA SER A 231 -47.02 -15.31 12.32
C SER A 231 -47.58 -15.19 10.90
N GLU A 232 -47.08 -14.20 10.16
CA GLU A 232 -47.35 -14.03 8.72
C GLU A 232 -46.83 -15.26 7.95
N GLN A 233 -47.67 -15.77 7.04
CA GLN A 233 -47.45 -17.04 6.35
C GLN A 233 -46.36 -16.92 5.26
N VAL A 234 -45.12 -17.22 5.60
CA VAL A 234 -44.10 -17.58 4.60
C VAL A 234 -44.48 -18.94 4.02
N THR A 235 -44.99 -18.95 2.79
CA THR A 235 -45.44 -20.18 2.13
C THR A 235 -44.28 -20.78 1.35
N ILE A 236 -43.83 -21.96 1.75
CA ILE A 236 -42.77 -22.73 1.06
C ILE A 236 -43.37 -24.10 0.72
N PRO A 237 -43.44 -24.49 -0.57
CA PRO A 237 -43.98 -25.79 -0.94
C PRO A 237 -43.14 -26.94 -0.37
N LYS A 238 -43.79 -27.94 0.24
CA LYS A 238 -43.12 -29.12 0.81
C LYS A 238 -42.75 -30.11 -0.31
N LYS A 239 -41.46 -30.35 -0.59
CA LYS A 239 -41.03 -31.41 -1.52
C LYS A 239 -41.38 -32.81 -0.97
N LYS A 240 -42.33 -33.53 -1.59
CA LYS A 240 -42.46 -34.99 -1.47
C LYS A 240 -41.38 -35.61 -2.37
N GLN A 241 -40.54 -36.49 -1.82
CA GLN A 241 -39.55 -37.23 -2.62
C GLN A 241 -40.27 -37.98 -3.74
N VAL A 242 -40.06 -37.56 -4.99
CA VAL A 242 -40.36 -38.39 -6.15
C VAL A 242 -39.44 -39.60 -6.04
N ALA A 243 -40.06 -40.77 -5.86
CA ALA A 243 -39.39 -42.05 -5.74
C ALA A 243 -38.71 -42.42 -7.07
N GLY A 244 -37.45 -42.05 -7.19
CA GLY A 244 -36.58 -42.36 -8.32
C GLY A 244 -35.25 -41.67 -8.11
N ARG A 245 -34.35 -42.28 -7.33
CA ARG A 245 -33.03 -41.73 -7.00
C ARG A 245 -32.23 -41.51 -8.29
N ILE A 246 -32.12 -40.25 -8.70
CA ILE A 246 -30.97 -39.73 -9.43
C ILE A 246 -30.35 -38.72 -8.47
N HIS A 247 -29.16 -39.03 -7.97
CA HIS A 247 -28.48 -38.22 -6.97
C HIS A 247 -27.95 -36.94 -7.63
N SER A 248 -28.77 -35.89 -7.71
CA SER A 248 -28.48 -34.58 -8.34
C SER A 248 -27.44 -33.74 -7.57
N GLY A 249 -26.28 -34.30 -7.19
CA GLY A 249 -25.18 -33.53 -6.61
C GLY A 249 -25.47 -32.78 -5.32
N LYS A 250 -26.57 -33.09 -4.61
CA LYS A 250 -27.11 -32.29 -3.49
C LYS A 250 -27.53 -30.86 -3.87
N VAL A 251 -27.45 -30.47 -5.15
CA VAL A 251 -27.85 -29.15 -5.64
C VAL A 251 -29.36 -29.13 -5.88
N CYS A 252 -30.02 -28.07 -5.43
CA CYS A 252 -31.43 -27.84 -5.69
C CYS A 252 -31.72 -26.35 -5.91
N THR A 253 -32.81 -26.09 -6.62
CA THR A 253 -33.46 -24.77 -6.67
C THR A 253 -34.54 -24.70 -5.57
N ILE A 254 -34.61 -23.59 -4.85
CA ILE A 254 -35.70 -23.25 -3.91
C ILE A 254 -36.21 -21.85 -4.24
N CYS A 255 -37.53 -21.71 -4.42
CA CYS A 255 -38.19 -20.41 -4.53
C CYS A 255 -38.81 -20.00 -3.19
N VAL A 256 -38.54 -18.77 -2.76
CA VAL A 256 -39.13 -18.15 -1.57
C VAL A 256 -40.02 -16.99 -2.03
N THR A 257 -41.30 -17.05 -1.68
CA THR A 257 -42.28 -16.00 -1.95
C THR A 257 -42.68 -15.33 -0.64
N ILE A 258 -42.58 -14.00 -0.59
CA ILE A 258 -42.85 -13.19 0.60
C ILE A 258 -43.89 -12.14 0.23
N PRO A 259 -45.17 -12.37 0.59
CA PRO A 259 -46.22 -11.38 0.39
C PRO A 259 -46.12 -10.25 1.43
N GLU A 260 -46.46 -9.02 1.02
CA GLU A 260 -46.79 -7.88 1.89
C GLU A 260 -45.70 -7.37 2.86
N LYS A 261 -44.42 -7.68 2.61
CA LYS A 261 -43.29 -7.17 3.41
C LYS A 261 -42.30 -6.35 2.59
N ASP A 262 -42.15 -5.10 2.97
CA ASP A 262 -41.13 -4.20 2.42
C ASP A 262 -39.79 -4.48 3.13
N PHE A 263 -38.71 -4.59 2.35
CA PHE A 263 -37.36 -4.73 2.87
C PHE A 263 -36.67 -3.37 2.96
N SER A 264 -36.07 -3.06 4.11
CA SER A 264 -35.02 -2.04 4.17
C SER A 264 -33.81 -2.54 3.37
N LEU A 265 -33.35 -1.76 2.39
CA LEU A 265 -32.24 -2.13 1.50
C LEU A 265 -30.98 -2.48 2.31
N GLU A 266 -30.59 -1.62 3.25
CA GLU A 266 -29.41 -1.82 4.11
C GLU A 266 -29.48 -3.11 4.91
N LYS A 267 -30.67 -3.47 5.43
CA LYS A 267 -30.86 -4.71 6.19
C LYS A 267 -30.82 -5.94 5.28
N LEU A 268 -31.37 -5.84 4.07
CA LEU A 268 -31.38 -6.91 3.09
C LEU A 268 -29.96 -7.20 2.59
N GLU A 269 -29.17 -6.17 2.31
CA GLU A 269 -27.76 -6.28 1.93
C GLU A 269 -26.92 -6.88 3.05
N HIS A 270 -27.09 -6.40 4.28
CA HIS A 270 -26.37 -6.95 5.44
C HIS A 270 -26.69 -8.44 5.64
N TRP A 271 -27.98 -8.79 5.54
CA TRP A 271 -28.45 -10.16 5.68
C TRP A 271 -27.91 -11.09 4.58
N LEU A 272 -27.95 -10.67 3.31
CA LEU A 272 -27.37 -11.43 2.20
C LEU A 272 -25.85 -11.58 2.38
N GLY A 273 -25.17 -10.53 2.83
CA GLY A 273 -23.75 -10.56 3.15
C GLY A 273 -23.40 -11.56 4.25
N GLU A 274 -24.13 -11.58 5.37
CA GLU A 274 -23.91 -12.57 6.43
C GLU A 274 -24.18 -14.00 5.95
N MET A 275 -25.23 -14.21 5.15
CA MET A 275 -25.58 -15.53 4.60
C MET A 275 -24.51 -16.05 3.62
N LEU A 276 -23.99 -15.18 2.76
CA LEU A 276 -22.99 -15.54 1.76
C LEU A 276 -21.57 -15.63 2.32
N TRP A 277 -21.22 -14.85 3.36
CA TRP A 277 -19.85 -14.78 3.90
C TRP A 277 -19.61 -15.56 5.20
N ASN A 278 -20.64 -15.96 5.96
CA ASN A 278 -20.43 -16.86 7.12
C ASN A 278 -19.94 -18.27 6.72
N ASP A 279 -20.04 -18.63 5.44
CA ASP A 279 -19.47 -19.86 4.87
C ASP A 279 -17.92 -19.92 4.99
N GLN A 280 -17.27 -18.77 5.21
CA GLN A 280 -15.80 -18.66 5.27
C GLN A 280 -15.21 -18.74 6.71
N LYS A 281 -16.01 -18.57 7.76
CA LYS A 281 -15.55 -18.66 9.16
C LYS A 281 -15.74 -20.08 9.69
N GLY A 282 -14.80 -20.96 9.37
CA GLY A 282 -14.90 -22.39 9.64
C GLY A 282 -15.17 -22.79 11.10
N ALA A 283 -15.97 -23.85 11.26
CA ALA A 283 -15.79 -24.88 12.28
C ALA A 283 -16.60 -26.12 11.92
N ALA A 284 -15.98 -27.28 12.10
CA ALA A 284 -16.55 -28.62 12.13
C ALA A 284 -18.02 -28.69 12.56
N ASP A 285 -18.94 -28.92 11.61
CA ASP A 285 -19.93 -30.02 11.64
C ASP A 285 -21.00 -29.97 10.52
N ASP A 286 -21.10 -28.92 9.69
CA ASP A 286 -22.01 -28.90 8.52
C ASP A 286 -21.34 -28.34 7.24
N ALA A 287 -20.51 -29.15 6.59
CA ALA A 287 -19.78 -28.82 5.35
C ALA A 287 -20.65 -28.87 4.06
N ASN A 288 -21.92 -28.45 4.11
CA ASN A 288 -22.88 -28.86 3.07
C ASN A 288 -23.83 -27.75 2.56
N PHE A 289 -23.74 -26.53 3.09
CA PHE A 289 -24.52 -25.37 2.63
C PHE A 289 -23.67 -24.49 1.69
N GLN A 290 -24.12 -24.28 0.46
CA GLN A 290 -23.43 -23.41 -0.50
C GLN A 290 -24.44 -22.81 -1.46
N ILE A 291 -24.34 -21.52 -1.74
CA ILE A 291 -25.16 -20.86 -2.76
C ILE A 291 -24.33 -20.65 -4.03
N PHE A 292 -24.87 -21.12 -5.16
CA PHE A 292 -24.29 -20.90 -6.49
C PHE A 292 -24.90 -19.68 -7.16
N ARG A 293 -26.23 -19.54 -7.10
CA ARG A 293 -26.96 -18.46 -7.77
C ARG A 293 -28.11 -17.95 -6.91
N ILE A 294 -28.30 -16.64 -6.93
CA ILE A 294 -29.48 -15.97 -6.37
C ILE A 294 -30.10 -15.11 -7.47
N LYS A 295 -31.42 -15.18 -7.63
CA LYS A 295 -32.15 -14.25 -8.47
C LYS A 295 -33.50 -13.95 -7.86
N GLY A 296 -33.88 -12.68 -7.80
CA GLY A 296 -35.15 -12.30 -7.23
C GLY A 296 -35.61 -10.91 -7.64
N VAL A 297 -36.89 -10.68 -7.39
CA VAL A 297 -37.48 -9.34 -7.39
C VAL A 297 -37.92 -9.06 -5.96
N VAL A 298 -37.40 -7.99 -5.37
CA VAL A 298 -37.61 -7.65 -3.96
C VAL A 298 -38.27 -6.30 -3.81
N VAL A 299 -39.25 -6.25 -2.91
CA VAL A 299 -39.97 -5.03 -2.56
C VAL A 299 -39.12 -4.27 -1.53
N VAL A 300 -38.76 -3.02 -1.83
CA VAL A 300 -37.92 -2.19 -0.94
C VAL A 300 -38.77 -1.06 -0.35
N GLU A 301 -38.54 -0.76 0.93
CA GLU A 301 -39.16 0.35 1.65
C GLU A 301 -38.97 1.67 0.89
N GLU A 302 -40.01 2.51 0.89
CA GLU A 302 -39.98 3.87 0.30
C GLU A 302 -39.73 3.95 -1.22
N SER A 303 -39.71 2.81 -1.94
CA SER A 303 -39.59 2.79 -3.40
C SER A 303 -40.85 2.27 -4.10
N PRO A 304 -41.34 2.98 -5.14
CA PRO A 304 -42.44 2.50 -5.97
C PRO A 304 -41.98 1.46 -7.01
N TYR A 305 -40.67 1.29 -7.23
CA TYR A 305 -40.11 0.47 -8.28
C TYR A 305 -39.67 -0.93 -7.81
N LYS A 306 -39.70 -1.89 -8.73
CA LYS A 306 -39.15 -3.25 -8.53
C LYS A 306 -37.63 -3.18 -8.38
N HIS A 307 -37.08 -3.87 -7.38
CA HIS A 307 -35.63 -4.06 -7.27
C HIS A 307 -35.27 -5.47 -7.67
N ILE A 308 -34.27 -5.60 -8.54
CA ILE A 308 -33.76 -6.88 -8.98
C ILE A 308 -32.59 -7.25 -8.08
N LEU A 309 -32.73 -8.37 -7.39
CA LEU A 309 -31.65 -9.03 -6.67
C LEU A 309 -31.01 -10.06 -7.59
N GLN A 310 -29.70 -9.97 -7.77
CA GLN A 310 -28.92 -10.94 -8.53
C GLN A 310 -27.63 -11.27 -7.79
N GLY A 311 -27.27 -12.54 -7.74
CA GLY A 311 -26.03 -12.97 -7.10
C GLY A 311 -25.44 -14.20 -7.75
N VAL A 312 -24.11 -14.23 -7.81
CA VAL A 312 -23.30 -15.35 -8.28
C VAL A 312 -22.25 -15.59 -7.21
N HIS A 313 -22.27 -16.79 -6.64
CA HIS A 313 -21.36 -17.14 -5.55
C HIS A 313 -21.50 -16.19 -4.35
N ASP A 314 -20.41 -15.54 -3.92
CA ASP A 314 -20.33 -14.63 -2.77
C ASP A 314 -20.60 -13.16 -3.10
N LEU A 315 -20.90 -12.86 -4.38
CA LEU A 315 -21.17 -11.53 -4.87
C LEU A 315 -22.64 -11.38 -5.24
N PHE A 316 -23.23 -10.26 -4.86
CA PHE A 316 -24.61 -9.92 -5.18
C PHE A 316 -24.77 -8.43 -5.41
N GLU A 317 -25.81 -8.07 -6.14
CA GLU A 317 -26.21 -6.70 -6.41
C GLU A 317 -27.74 -6.59 -6.29
N ILE A 318 -28.21 -5.47 -5.75
CA ILE A 318 -29.62 -5.10 -5.72
C ILE A 318 -29.78 -3.78 -6.46
N THR A 319 -30.46 -3.80 -7.60
CA THR A 319 -30.59 -2.61 -8.44
C THR A 319 -32.05 -2.25 -8.65
N SER A 320 -32.37 -0.96 -8.56
CA SER A 320 -33.72 -0.44 -8.85
C SER A 320 -34.00 -0.49 -10.35
N SER A 321 -35.15 -1.04 -10.74
CA SER A 321 -35.64 -1.03 -12.11
C SER A 321 -36.49 0.21 -12.39
N LYS A 322 -36.90 0.40 -13.66
CA LYS A 322 -37.83 1.46 -14.06
C LYS A 322 -39.31 1.04 -13.97
N GLU A 323 -39.58 -0.20 -13.56
CA GLU A 323 -40.92 -0.78 -13.54
C GLU A 323 -41.55 -0.62 -12.15
N GLU A 324 -42.78 -0.12 -12.09
CA GLU A 324 -43.55 -0.01 -10.85
C GLU A 324 -44.18 -1.36 -10.44
N TRP A 325 -44.46 -1.51 -9.14
CA TRP A 325 -45.17 -2.69 -8.62
C TRP A 325 -46.66 -2.65 -8.93
N SER A 326 -47.20 -3.73 -9.50
CA SER A 326 -48.64 -3.99 -9.54
C SER A 326 -49.12 -4.70 -8.28
N ASP A 327 -48.40 -5.76 -7.88
CA ASP A 327 -48.61 -6.56 -6.68
C ASP A 327 -47.29 -6.63 -5.91
N ARG A 328 -47.22 -6.06 -4.69
CA ARG A 328 -45.97 -5.97 -3.89
C ARG A 328 -45.60 -7.31 -3.25
N ILE A 329 -45.12 -8.24 -4.07
CA ILE A 329 -44.71 -9.58 -3.63
C ILE A 329 -43.24 -9.77 -3.97
N SER A 330 -42.42 -10.04 -2.96
CA SER A 330 -41.02 -10.39 -3.18
C SER A 330 -40.90 -11.86 -3.55
N ARG A 331 -40.12 -12.18 -4.58
CA ARG A 331 -39.84 -13.55 -5.01
C ARG A 331 -38.34 -13.70 -5.18
N ILE A 332 -37.74 -14.64 -4.47
CA ILE A 332 -36.30 -14.90 -4.53
C ILE A 332 -36.08 -16.38 -4.73
N VAL A 333 -35.31 -16.74 -5.76
CA VAL A 333 -34.86 -18.09 -6.02
C VAL A 333 -33.39 -18.24 -5.63
N PHE A 334 -33.12 -19.30 -4.88
CA PHE A 334 -31.79 -19.73 -4.48
C PHE A 334 -31.46 -21.05 -5.18
N ILE A 335 -30.28 -21.15 -5.76
CA ILE A 335 -29.75 -22.38 -6.35
C ILE A 335 -28.46 -22.74 -5.61
N GLY A 336 -28.38 -23.92 -5.02
CA GLY A 336 -27.34 -24.25 -4.05
C GLY A 336 -27.43 -25.66 -3.48
N THR A 337 -26.48 -26.03 -2.64
CA THR A 337 -26.54 -27.25 -1.81
C THR A 337 -27.01 -26.93 -0.40
N GLY A 338 -27.70 -27.87 0.24
CA GLY A 338 -28.08 -27.75 1.65
C GLY A 338 -29.24 -26.79 1.96
N LEU A 339 -29.82 -26.10 0.97
CA LEU A 339 -30.72 -24.94 1.16
C LEU A 339 -31.98 -25.13 2.06
N GLN A 340 -32.40 -26.35 2.37
CA GLN A 340 -33.75 -26.63 2.89
C GLN A 340 -33.98 -26.25 4.37
N LYS A 341 -32.95 -26.20 5.21
CA LYS A 341 -33.12 -25.95 6.65
C LYS A 341 -32.61 -24.57 7.04
N GLU A 342 -31.45 -24.17 6.53
CA GLU A 342 -30.79 -22.91 6.86
C GLU A 342 -31.51 -21.71 6.25
N VAL A 343 -31.92 -21.74 4.97
CA VAL A 343 -32.63 -20.60 4.34
C VAL A 343 -33.96 -20.34 5.08
N ILE A 344 -34.68 -21.40 5.46
CA ILE A 344 -35.96 -21.28 6.17
C ILE A 344 -35.77 -20.74 7.59
N ASP A 345 -34.79 -21.26 8.34
CA ASP A 345 -34.52 -20.82 9.72
C ASP A 345 -33.95 -19.39 9.75
N VAL A 346 -33.13 -19.03 8.77
CA VAL A 346 -32.54 -17.69 8.61
C VAL A 346 -33.59 -16.64 8.22
N PHE A 347 -34.51 -16.94 7.29
CA PHE A 347 -35.61 -16.02 6.96
C PHE A 347 -36.59 -15.82 8.14
N LYS A 348 -36.81 -16.85 8.96
CA LYS A 348 -37.62 -16.75 10.19
C LYS A 348 -36.90 -15.97 11.30
N GLN A 349 -35.59 -16.14 11.46
CA GLN A 349 -34.81 -15.45 12.50
C GLN A 349 -34.50 -13.98 12.15
N GLY A 350 -34.20 -13.68 10.87
CA GLY A 350 -33.99 -12.32 10.38
C GLY A 350 -35.24 -11.43 10.42
N SER A 351 -36.42 -12.05 10.53
CA SER A 351 -37.70 -11.34 10.73
C SER A 351 -37.94 -10.92 12.19
N HIS A 352 -37.28 -11.55 13.17
CA HIS A 352 -37.64 -11.43 14.59
C HIS A 352 -36.52 -10.96 15.53
N LYS A 353 -35.30 -10.71 15.04
CA LYS A 353 -34.24 -10.09 15.84
C LYS A 353 -33.55 -9.00 15.06
N MET A 354 -34.04 -7.77 15.19
CA MET A 354 -33.23 -6.56 15.06
C MET A 354 -34.00 -5.32 15.56
N VAL A 355 -34.53 -5.41 16.77
CA VAL A 355 -34.89 -4.25 17.59
C VAL A 355 -34.46 -4.61 19.00
N ASP A 356 -33.20 -4.29 19.33
CA ASP A 356 -32.67 -4.06 20.70
C ASP A 356 -31.14 -4.17 20.65
N GLY A 357 -30.47 -3.07 20.31
CA GLY A 357 -29.01 -3.03 20.29
C GLY A 357 -28.36 -1.66 20.02
N LEU A 358 -29.15 -0.63 19.68
CA LEU A 358 -28.59 0.67 19.31
C LEU A 358 -28.47 1.70 20.45
N THR A 359 -28.75 1.34 21.70
CA THR A 359 -28.56 2.26 22.84
C THR A 359 -27.58 1.76 23.92
N ALA A 360 -27.00 0.56 23.79
CA ALA A 360 -26.23 -0.05 24.89
C ALA A 360 -24.70 -0.15 24.71
N ASN A 361 -24.10 0.18 23.55
CA ASN A 361 -22.67 -0.09 23.33
C ASN A 361 -21.82 1.07 22.79
N TRP A 362 -22.37 2.27 22.60
CA TRP A 362 -21.55 3.41 22.16
C TRP A 362 -20.48 3.77 23.22
N THR A 363 -20.82 3.64 24.51
CA THR A 363 -19.86 3.87 25.60
C THR A 363 -18.71 2.88 25.56
N ILE A 364 -18.97 1.59 25.35
CA ILE A 364 -17.92 0.56 25.25
C ILE A 364 -17.07 0.77 24.00
N TRP A 365 -17.68 1.07 22.85
CA TRP A 365 -16.96 1.38 21.61
C TRP A 365 -16.08 2.62 21.74
N LEU A 366 -16.59 3.75 22.25
CA LEU A 366 -15.78 4.94 22.50
C LEU A 366 -14.69 4.69 23.52
N THR A 367 -14.98 3.92 24.57
CA THR A 367 -14.02 3.60 25.62
C THR A 367 -12.89 2.72 25.06
N ASN A 368 -13.21 1.70 24.25
CA ASN A 368 -12.23 0.86 23.59
C ASN A 368 -11.44 1.62 22.51
N ALA A 369 -12.09 2.48 21.73
CA ALA A 369 -11.41 3.34 20.76
C ALA A 369 -10.47 4.34 21.46
N PHE A 370 -10.90 4.91 22.58
CA PHE A 370 -10.07 5.79 23.41
C PHE A 370 -8.88 5.04 24.00
N TYR A 371 -9.07 3.86 24.61
CA TYR A 371 -7.97 3.07 25.17
C TYR A 371 -7.01 2.57 24.09
N THR A 372 -7.52 2.13 22.94
CA THR A 372 -6.68 1.69 21.82
C THR A 372 -5.89 2.87 21.24
N GLY A 373 -6.54 4.00 21.02
CA GLY A 373 -5.87 5.23 20.58
C GLY A 373 -4.82 5.71 21.58
N ALA A 374 -5.14 5.72 22.87
CA ALA A 374 -4.20 6.06 23.94
C ALA A 374 -3.02 5.08 24.03
N ALA A 375 -3.26 3.78 23.85
CA ALA A 375 -2.21 2.77 23.84
C ALA A 375 -1.30 2.92 22.61
N LEU A 376 -1.86 3.17 21.43
CA LEU A 376 -1.09 3.42 20.21
C LEU A 376 -0.26 4.71 20.33
N ILE A 377 -0.85 5.80 20.83
CA ILE A 377 -0.12 7.05 21.08
C ILE A 377 0.98 6.82 22.11
N THR A 378 0.69 6.19 23.24
CA THR A 378 1.68 5.92 24.30
C THR A 378 2.80 5.02 23.78
N GLY A 379 2.47 4.00 22.99
CA GLY A 379 3.43 3.12 22.32
C GLY A 379 4.31 3.88 21.34
N ALA A 380 3.74 4.71 20.48
CA ALA A 380 4.46 5.56 19.54
C ALA A 380 5.38 6.58 20.26
N LEU A 381 4.88 7.25 21.31
CA LEU A 381 5.67 8.17 22.12
C LEU A 381 6.79 7.46 22.88
N SER A 382 6.55 6.24 23.36
CA SER A 382 7.55 5.40 24.02
C SER A 382 8.64 4.95 23.04
N LEU A 383 8.26 4.55 21.82
CA LEU A 383 9.20 4.27 20.74
C LEU A 383 10.01 5.50 20.39
N LEU A 384 9.36 6.67 20.23
CA LEU A 384 10.06 7.93 20.01
C LEU A 384 11.06 8.20 21.14
N PHE A 385 10.65 8.06 22.40
CA PHE A 385 11.47 8.25 23.60
C PHE A 385 12.73 7.36 23.62
N VAL A 386 12.55 6.07 23.34
CA VAL A 386 13.64 5.08 23.35
C VAL A 386 14.60 5.29 22.18
N TYR A 387 14.10 5.64 21.00
CA TYR A 387 14.89 5.69 19.77
C TYR A 387 15.36 7.10 19.35
N GLN A 388 15.22 8.14 20.19
CA GLN A 388 15.62 9.52 19.83
C GLN A 388 17.05 9.65 19.35
N ASP A 389 18.01 9.02 20.03
CA ASP A 389 19.42 9.11 19.64
C ASP A 389 19.64 8.56 18.23
N LYS A 390 18.92 7.48 17.85
CA LYS A 390 18.99 6.91 16.49
C LYS A 390 18.26 7.74 15.44
N LEU A 391 17.27 8.53 15.84
CA LEU A 391 16.53 9.44 14.95
C LEU A 391 17.26 10.77 14.75
N LEU A 392 18.10 11.17 15.70
CA LEU A 392 18.86 12.42 15.64
C LEU A 392 20.26 12.22 15.07
N TYR A 393 21.01 11.23 15.55
CA TYR A 393 22.40 11.03 15.13
C TYR A 393 22.45 10.04 13.97
N PHE A 394 23.00 10.48 12.84
CA PHE A 394 23.19 9.65 11.64
C PHE A 394 24.69 9.46 11.38
N PRO A 395 25.31 8.39 11.91
CA PRO A 395 26.75 8.14 11.72
C PRO A 395 27.18 7.87 10.28
N SER A 396 26.23 7.61 9.38
CA SER A 396 26.44 7.36 7.97
C SER A 396 25.35 8.05 7.15
N ILE A 397 25.72 8.57 5.98
CA ILE A 397 24.75 9.02 4.99
C ILE A 397 24.20 7.77 4.30
N PRO A 398 22.87 7.62 4.12
CA PRO A 398 22.31 6.51 3.36
C PRO A 398 22.96 6.41 1.96
N GLY A 399 23.45 5.22 1.61
CA GLY A 399 24.15 5.00 0.34
C GLY A 399 25.62 5.46 0.29
N ALA A 400 26.14 6.11 1.34
CA ALA A 400 27.56 6.47 1.43
C ALA A 400 28.34 5.55 2.39
N PRO A 401 29.66 5.38 2.19
CA PRO A 401 30.49 4.59 3.08
C PRO A 401 30.54 5.17 4.50
N LYS A 402 30.53 4.27 5.49
CA LYS A 402 30.75 4.66 6.89
C LYS A 402 32.20 5.08 7.14
N LEU A 403 33.16 4.28 6.66
CA LEU A 403 34.58 4.46 6.94
C LEU A 403 35.25 5.35 5.90
N THR A 404 36.22 6.17 6.33
CA THR A 404 36.89 7.13 5.44
C THR A 404 37.67 6.44 4.33
N LYS A 405 38.32 5.29 4.63
CA LYS A 405 39.06 4.49 3.64
C LYS A 405 38.22 4.05 2.43
N ASP A 406 36.91 3.92 2.61
CA ASP A 406 35.98 3.42 1.61
C ASP A 406 35.30 4.58 0.85
N ASN A 407 35.54 5.84 1.25
CA ASN A 407 35.03 7.03 0.57
C ASN A 407 35.61 7.17 -0.85
N PRO A 408 34.97 7.96 -1.73
CA PRO A 408 35.55 8.35 -3.01
C PRO A 408 36.91 9.05 -2.87
N SER A 409 37.73 9.00 -3.93
CA SER A 409 39.02 9.71 -3.97
C SER A 409 38.85 11.20 -3.70
N GLY A 410 39.74 11.76 -2.89
CA GLY A 410 39.67 13.14 -2.38
C GLY A 410 38.97 13.25 -1.02
N TYR A 411 38.44 12.16 -0.47
CA TYR A 411 37.73 12.13 0.81
C TYR A 411 38.25 11.04 1.76
N ARG A 412 39.32 10.34 1.40
CA ARG A 412 39.80 9.16 2.14
C ARG A 412 40.76 9.53 3.26
N HIS A 413 41.66 10.46 2.99
CA HIS A 413 42.62 10.98 3.97
C HIS A 413 43.29 12.28 3.49
N PRO A 414 43.82 13.12 4.40
CA PRO A 414 44.48 14.39 4.04
C PRO A 414 45.67 14.23 3.08
N GLY A 415 46.35 13.08 3.10
CA GLY A 415 47.45 12.77 2.18
C GLY A 415 47.08 12.83 0.68
N GLU A 416 45.80 12.70 0.31
CA GLU A 416 45.36 12.91 -1.09
C GLU A 416 45.50 14.37 -1.57
N TYR A 417 45.77 15.31 -0.64
CA TYR A 417 45.98 16.73 -0.91
C TYR A 417 47.41 17.19 -0.62
N ASP A 418 48.37 16.27 -0.48
CA ASP A 418 49.76 16.54 -0.09
C ASP A 418 49.86 17.31 1.24
N ILE A 419 49.01 16.95 2.21
CA ILE A 419 49.02 17.52 3.55
C ILE A 419 49.50 16.46 4.55
N ASP A 420 50.58 16.75 5.25
CA ASP A 420 51.02 15.95 6.40
C ASP A 420 50.00 16.04 7.54
N TYR A 421 49.64 14.89 8.08
CA TYR A 421 48.64 14.77 9.14
C TYR A 421 48.98 13.63 10.09
N GLU A 422 48.47 13.72 11.31
CA GLU A 422 48.46 12.60 12.26
C GLU A 422 47.08 11.93 12.23
N ASP A 423 47.09 10.60 12.13
CA ASP A 423 45.90 9.76 12.20
C ASP A 423 45.77 9.20 13.62
N VAL A 424 44.84 9.72 14.41
CA VAL A 424 44.83 9.50 15.86
C VAL A 424 43.52 8.91 16.37
N MET A 425 43.65 8.01 17.35
CA MET A 425 42.52 7.50 18.15
C MET A 425 42.64 8.09 19.56
N ILE A 426 41.76 9.03 19.88
CA ILE A 426 41.75 9.78 21.14
C ILE A 426 40.87 9.02 22.15
N PRO A 427 41.41 8.58 23.30
CA PRO A 427 40.61 7.97 24.35
C PRO A 427 39.77 9.03 25.08
N THR A 428 38.50 8.73 25.30
CA THR A 428 37.58 9.52 26.13
C THR A 428 37.63 9.04 27.58
N GLU A 429 37.11 9.84 28.51
CA GLU A 429 37.10 9.52 29.96
C GLU A 429 36.32 8.23 30.27
N ASP A 430 35.32 7.89 29.46
CA ASP A 430 34.52 6.66 29.57
C ASP A 430 35.13 5.45 28.82
N GLY A 431 36.36 5.57 28.32
CA GLY A 431 37.12 4.47 27.71
C GLY A 431 36.81 4.18 26.24
N ILE A 432 35.95 4.98 25.61
CA ILE A 432 35.69 4.92 24.16
C ILE A 432 36.83 5.62 23.41
N ARG A 433 37.17 5.16 22.21
CA ARG A 433 38.16 5.84 21.37
C ARG A 433 37.49 6.49 20.18
N ILE A 434 37.74 7.78 20.01
CA ILE A 434 37.25 8.56 18.87
C ILE A 434 38.38 8.82 17.89
N HIS A 435 38.07 8.78 16.60
CA HIS A 435 38.99 8.99 15.51
C HIS A 435 39.09 10.47 15.15
N ALA A 436 40.30 10.94 14.84
CA ALA A 436 40.52 12.29 14.35
C ALA A 436 41.74 12.37 13.43
N TRP A 437 41.75 13.39 12.57
CA TRP A 437 42.94 13.81 11.83
C TRP A 437 43.45 15.15 12.35
N LEU A 438 44.74 15.20 12.72
CA LEU A 438 45.42 16.45 13.06
C LEU A 438 46.27 16.92 11.88
N LEU A 439 45.78 17.90 11.13
CA LEU A 439 46.49 18.57 10.04
C LEU A 439 47.34 19.69 10.63
N LYS A 440 48.65 19.66 10.40
CA LYS A 440 49.61 20.63 10.98
C LYS A 440 50.27 21.47 9.89
N GLN A 441 50.31 22.78 10.10
CA GLN A 441 51.13 23.66 9.28
C GLN A 441 52.61 23.39 9.54
N PHE A 442 53.46 23.68 8.56
CA PHE A 442 54.90 23.76 8.80
C PHE A 442 55.19 24.81 9.88
N LYS A 443 55.96 24.44 10.92
CA LYS A 443 56.11 25.24 12.16
C LYS A 443 54.76 25.49 12.86
N SER A 444 54.02 24.42 13.12
CA SER A 444 52.65 24.40 13.65
C SER A 444 52.40 25.31 14.87
N LEU A 445 53.37 25.45 15.77
CA LEU A 445 53.28 26.34 16.95
C LEU A 445 53.05 27.82 16.61
N ALA A 446 53.39 28.27 15.40
CA ALA A 446 53.14 29.64 14.97
C ALA A 446 51.66 29.91 14.65
N TYR A 447 50.88 28.86 14.42
CA TYR A 447 49.51 28.94 13.90
C TYR A 447 48.47 28.51 14.96
N PRO A 448 47.29 29.14 14.99
CA PRO A 448 46.16 28.71 15.79
C PRO A 448 45.67 27.36 15.31
N THR A 449 45.00 26.65 16.21
CA THR A 449 44.48 25.32 15.96
C THR A 449 42.97 25.32 16.10
N ILE A 450 42.29 24.88 15.04
CA ILE A 450 40.85 24.70 15.04
C ILE A 450 40.54 23.27 15.49
N ILE A 451 39.69 23.11 16.51
CA ILE A 451 38.96 21.86 16.71
C ILE A 451 37.69 21.95 15.86
N PHE A 452 37.60 21.16 14.80
CA PHE A 452 36.48 21.18 13.87
C PHE A 452 35.50 20.05 14.21
N PHE A 453 34.42 20.43 14.88
CA PHE A 453 33.22 19.62 15.12
C PHE A 453 32.28 19.69 13.92
N HIS A 454 32.15 18.57 13.20
CA HIS A 454 31.35 18.53 11.98
C HIS A 454 29.83 18.46 12.25
N GLY A 455 29.03 18.75 11.22
CA GLY A 455 27.58 18.57 11.27
C GLY A 455 27.17 17.10 11.29
N ASN A 456 25.87 16.85 11.38
CA ASN A 456 25.33 15.48 11.33
C ASN A 456 25.58 14.80 9.97
N SER A 457 25.34 13.49 9.89
CA SER A 457 25.39 12.68 8.65
C SER A 457 26.76 12.58 7.97
N GLY A 458 27.41 11.43 8.12
CA GLY A 458 28.68 11.08 7.45
C GLY A 458 29.93 11.32 8.29
N ASN A 459 31.08 10.90 7.78
CA ASN A 459 32.38 10.96 8.47
C ASN A 459 33.20 12.22 8.13
N ILE A 460 34.30 12.44 8.87
CA ILE A 460 35.27 13.53 8.65
C ILE A 460 35.81 13.62 7.22
N GLY A 461 35.86 12.50 6.48
CA GLY A 461 36.27 12.48 5.07
C GLY A 461 35.42 13.41 4.21
N PHE A 462 34.09 13.43 4.40
CA PHE A 462 33.17 14.34 3.69
C PHE A 462 33.30 15.81 4.10
N ARG A 463 34.11 16.11 5.11
CA ARG A 463 34.43 17.48 5.58
C ARG A 463 35.85 17.90 5.23
N LEU A 464 36.67 16.94 4.79
CA LEU A 464 38.05 17.14 4.42
C LEU A 464 38.25 18.25 3.37
N PRO A 465 37.44 18.38 2.29
CA PRO A 465 37.63 19.48 1.33
C PRO A 465 37.51 20.87 1.96
N ASN A 466 36.57 21.06 2.90
CA ASN A 466 36.45 22.32 3.63
C ASN A 466 37.67 22.54 4.56
N ALA A 467 38.08 21.51 5.28
CA ALA A 467 39.28 21.55 6.13
C ALA A 467 40.55 21.89 5.32
N VAL A 468 40.70 21.32 4.12
CA VAL A 468 41.81 21.63 3.19
C VAL A 468 41.80 23.10 2.78
N GLN A 469 40.65 23.67 2.48
CA GLN A 469 40.56 25.09 2.12
C GLN A 469 40.84 26.02 3.33
N LEU A 470 40.37 25.67 4.53
CA LEU A 470 40.74 26.38 5.76
C LEU A 470 42.26 26.32 5.98
N PHE A 471 42.84 25.12 5.88
CA PHE A 471 44.28 24.89 6.02
C PHE A 471 45.10 25.73 5.02
N ARG A 472 44.69 25.80 3.76
CA ARG A 472 45.44 26.50 2.71
C ARG A 472 45.24 28.01 2.72
N ASN A 473 44.00 28.48 2.87
CA ASN A 473 43.63 29.90 2.70
C ASN A 473 43.68 30.71 3.99
N VAL A 474 43.34 30.09 5.12
CA VAL A 474 43.38 30.75 6.43
C VAL A 474 44.77 30.64 7.01
N LYS A 475 45.41 29.46 6.89
CA LYS A 475 46.69 29.04 7.52
C LYS A 475 46.51 28.74 9.00
N CYS A 476 45.91 27.61 9.32
CA CYS A 476 45.73 27.11 10.69
C CYS A 476 46.01 25.61 10.75
N ASN A 477 46.29 25.11 11.95
CA ASN A 477 46.22 23.67 12.22
C ASN A 477 44.75 23.28 12.41
N ILE A 478 44.40 22.03 12.12
CA ILE A 478 43.03 21.55 12.22
C ILE A 478 43.02 20.16 12.86
N LEU A 479 42.33 20.02 13.99
CA LEU A 479 41.90 18.74 14.51
C LEU A 479 40.48 18.47 14.01
N LEU A 480 40.34 17.59 13.03
CA LEU A 480 39.07 17.20 12.45
C LEU A 480 38.59 15.90 13.10
N VAL A 481 37.48 15.93 13.83
CA VAL A 481 37.09 14.89 14.80
C VAL A 481 35.82 14.17 14.36
N ASP A 482 35.85 12.84 14.27
CA ASP A 482 34.65 12.00 14.18
C ASP A 482 34.10 11.74 15.59
N TYR A 483 32.80 11.96 15.80
CA TYR A 483 32.16 11.61 17.07
C TYR A 483 32.12 10.09 17.29
N ARG A 484 31.91 9.65 18.53
CA ARG A 484 31.64 8.23 18.82
C ARG A 484 30.54 7.67 17.91
N GLY A 485 30.79 6.51 17.32
CA GLY A 485 29.94 5.84 16.34
C GLY A 485 30.10 6.29 14.89
N TYR A 486 30.68 7.47 14.63
CA TYR A 486 30.95 8.02 13.29
C TYR A 486 32.29 7.54 12.76
N GLY A 487 32.40 7.36 11.44
CA GLY A 487 33.66 6.97 10.81
C GLY A 487 34.32 5.78 11.50
N HIS A 488 35.58 5.96 11.91
CA HIS A 488 36.38 4.97 12.61
C HIS A 488 36.22 5.01 14.15
N SER A 489 35.45 5.95 14.70
CA SER A 489 35.21 6.07 16.14
C SER A 489 34.34 4.93 16.68
N GLU A 490 34.68 4.49 17.88
CA GLU A 490 33.94 3.44 18.61
C GLU A 490 32.66 3.98 19.26
N GLY A 491 31.85 3.11 19.86
CA GLY A 491 30.70 3.50 20.67
C GLY A 491 29.43 3.87 19.89
N VAL A 492 28.46 4.45 20.61
CA VAL A 492 27.14 4.85 20.09
C VAL A 492 26.92 6.34 20.42
N PRO A 493 26.47 7.17 19.46
CA PRO A 493 26.28 8.59 19.69
C PRO A 493 25.12 8.86 20.65
N SER A 494 25.32 9.85 21.52
CA SER A 494 24.32 10.42 22.44
C SER A 494 24.76 11.83 22.82
N GLU A 495 23.87 12.67 23.36
CA GLU A 495 24.26 14.05 23.76
C GLU A 495 25.42 14.02 24.77
N ILE A 496 25.31 13.21 25.84
CA ILE A 496 26.38 13.06 26.85
C ILE A 496 27.65 12.49 26.21
N GLY A 497 27.52 11.54 25.28
CA GLY A 497 28.67 10.96 24.61
C GLY A 497 29.46 11.99 23.78
N LEU A 498 28.78 12.77 22.95
CA LEU A 498 29.42 13.82 22.14
C LEU A 498 30.05 14.92 23.02
N GLN A 499 29.48 15.19 24.20
CA GLN A 499 30.07 16.08 25.20
C GLN A 499 31.41 15.55 25.73
N LEU A 500 31.51 14.25 26.00
CA LEU A 500 32.77 13.60 26.40
C LEU A 500 33.79 13.62 25.26
N ASP A 501 33.34 13.39 24.03
CA ASP A 501 34.20 13.43 22.83
C ASP A 501 34.84 14.81 22.63
N ALA A 502 34.07 15.87 22.86
CA ALA A 502 34.55 17.24 22.77
C ALA A 502 35.64 17.55 23.82
N LYS A 503 35.42 17.13 25.07
CA LYS A 503 36.40 17.29 26.16
C LYS A 503 37.67 16.49 25.90
N ALA A 504 37.55 15.27 25.39
CA ALA A 504 38.68 14.43 25.01
C ALA A 504 39.51 15.09 23.89
N SER A 505 38.84 15.69 22.90
CA SER A 505 39.49 16.41 21.80
C SER A 505 40.31 17.61 22.29
N LEU A 506 39.77 18.42 23.20
CA LEU A 506 40.52 19.52 23.81
C LEU A 506 41.69 19.00 24.64
N SER A 507 41.46 17.98 25.47
CA SER A 507 42.49 17.38 26.32
C SER A 507 43.65 16.79 25.52
N PHE A 508 43.36 16.19 24.36
CA PHE A 508 44.37 15.71 23.42
C PHE A 508 45.27 16.87 22.94
N LEU A 509 44.70 17.99 22.47
CA LEU A 509 45.49 19.14 22.03
C LEU A 509 46.30 19.78 23.17
N ARG A 510 45.76 19.81 24.40
CA ARG A 510 46.47 20.31 25.58
C ARG A 510 47.73 19.51 25.93
N GLN A 511 47.79 18.25 25.53
CA GLN A 511 48.96 17.40 25.77
C GLN A 511 49.91 17.37 24.55
N HIS A 512 49.51 17.98 23.44
CA HIS A 512 50.22 17.92 22.18
C HIS A 512 51.35 18.96 22.13
N LYS A 513 52.61 18.50 22.02
CA LYS A 513 53.82 19.35 22.11
C LYS A 513 54.01 20.32 20.94
N GLU A 514 53.40 20.02 19.81
CA GLU A 514 53.52 20.81 18.57
C GLU A 514 52.34 21.77 18.35
N ILE A 515 51.46 21.94 19.34
CA ILE A 515 50.29 22.81 19.27
C ILE A 515 50.40 23.90 20.34
N ASP A 516 50.16 25.15 19.94
CA ASP A 516 50.09 26.28 20.86
C ASP A 516 48.73 26.27 21.57
N GLN A 517 48.76 25.92 22.86
CA GLN A 517 47.58 25.74 23.70
C GLN A 517 46.83 27.04 23.96
N SER A 518 47.49 28.20 23.81
CA SER A 518 46.86 29.52 23.95
C SER A 518 46.07 29.96 22.72
N LYS A 519 46.18 29.22 21.60
CA LYS A 519 45.60 29.57 20.30
C LYS A 519 44.60 28.52 19.80
N ILE A 520 43.89 27.86 20.71
CA ILE A 520 42.86 26.87 20.36
C ILE A 520 41.53 27.58 20.13
N VAL A 521 40.92 27.35 18.96
CA VAL A 521 39.61 27.87 18.58
C VAL A 521 38.69 26.69 18.28
N VAL A 522 37.45 26.74 18.75
CA VAL A 522 36.46 25.69 18.45
C VAL A 522 35.57 26.13 17.30
N PHE A 523 35.42 25.28 16.30
CA PHE A 523 34.55 25.50 15.15
C PHE A 523 33.52 24.39 15.07
N GLY A 524 32.24 24.77 15.00
CA GLY A 524 31.14 23.83 14.89
C GLY A 524 30.15 24.21 13.79
N ARG A 525 29.79 23.24 12.95
CA ARG A 525 28.69 23.37 11.98
C ARG A 525 27.48 22.54 12.43
N SER A 526 26.26 23.09 12.36
CA SER A 526 25.03 22.35 12.65
C SER A 526 25.10 21.69 14.04
N LEU A 527 24.90 20.37 14.16
CA LEU A 527 25.12 19.62 15.41
C LEU A 527 26.48 19.92 16.07
N GLY A 528 27.56 20.01 15.29
CA GLY A 528 28.88 20.37 15.80
C GLY A 528 28.96 21.77 16.41
N GLY A 529 28.06 22.69 16.01
CA GLY A 529 27.89 23.98 16.66
C GLY A 529 27.43 23.83 18.11
N ALA A 530 26.49 22.93 18.38
CA ALA A 530 26.03 22.64 19.74
C ALA A 530 27.15 22.02 20.60
N VAL A 531 27.95 21.13 20.00
CA VAL A 531 29.13 20.52 20.62
C VAL A 531 30.21 21.59 20.94
N ALA A 532 30.46 22.50 20.00
CA ALA A 532 31.40 23.60 20.17
C ALA A 532 30.98 24.56 21.30
N VAL A 533 29.69 24.94 21.36
CA VAL A 533 29.12 25.76 22.45
C VAL A 533 29.27 25.06 23.79
N TYR A 534 28.96 23.76 23.86
CA TYR A 534 29.15 22.99 25.09
C TYR A 534 30.61 22.99 25.56
N LEU A 535 31.55 22.71 24.65
CA LEU A 535 32.96 22.68 25.02
C LEU A 535 33.44 24.06 25.48
N ALA A 536 33.11 25.12 24.75
CA ALA A 536 33.55 26.47 25.09
C ALA A 536 32.95 27.00 26.41
N THR A 537 31.77 26.53 26.81
CA THR A 537 31.14 26.90 28.09
C THR A 537 31.65 26.07 29.28
N THR A 538 32.13 24.85 29.04
CA THR A 538 32.54 23.92 30.11
C THR A 538 34.06 23.78 30.25
N ALA A 539 34.82 24.16 29.23
CA ALA A 539 36.27 24.23 29.30
C ALA A 539 36.72 25.24 30.37
N PRO A 540 37.84 25.00 31.06
CA PRO A 540 38.43 26.00 31.95
C PRO A 540 38.69 27.31 31.20
N LYS A 541 38.64 28.42 31.95
CA LYS A 541 38.87 29.76 31.39
C LYS A 541 40.20 29.81 30.65
N ASP A 542 40.21 30.52 29.53
CA ASP A 542 41.37 30.78 28.66
C ASP A 542 41.91 29.58 27.86
N GLU A 543 41.29 28.40 27.93
CA GLU A 543 41.69 27.24 27.10
C GLU A 543 41.08 27.25 25.70
N VAL A 544 39.97 27.97 25.53
CA VAL A 544 39.33 28.21 24.24
C VAL A 544 39.41 29.69 23.96
N ALA A 545 40.23 30.08 22.99
CA ALA A 545 40.48 31.47 22.63
C ALA A 545 39.32 32.11 21.86
N GLY A 546 38.54 31.32 21.13
CA GLY A 546 37.41 31.79 20.34
C GLY A 546 36.46 30.69 19.91
N VAL A 547 35.25 31.07 19.51
CA VAL A 547 34.20 30.17 19.05
C VAL A 547 33.73 30.58 17.65
N ILE A 548 33.65 29.62 16.74
CA ILE A 548 33.10 29.81 15.40
C ILE A 548 31.88 28.91 15.26
N LEU A 549 30.71 29.48 14.97
CA LEU A 549 29.47 28.73 14.79
C LEU A 549 28.94 28.97 13.38
N GLU A 550 28.57 27.89 12.72
CA GLU A 550 28.03 27.93 11.37
C GLU A 550 26.75 27.11 11.24
N ASN A 551 25.68 27.73 10.72
CA ASN A 551 24.41 27.06 10.44
C ASN A 551 23.93 26.14 11.60
N THR A 552 24.04 26.64 12.85
CA THR A 552 23.63 25.91 14.06
C THR A 552 22.26 26.38 14.55
N PHE A 553 21.69 25.63 15.49
CA PHE A 553 20.34 25.78 15.99
C PHE A 553 20.29 26.28 17.45
N LEU A 554 19.11 26.77 17.87
CA LEU A 554 18.87 27.25 19.24
C LEU A 554 18.79 26.10 20.26
N SER A 555 18.02 25.08 19.95
CA SER A 555 17.90 23.84 20.72
C SER A 555 17.20 22.77 19.86
N ILE A 556 17.24 21.50 20.27
CA ILE A 556 16.43 20.46 19.61
C ILE A 556 14.94 20.77 19.78
N SER A 557 14.52 21.30 20.92
CA SER A 557 13.13 21.73 21.16
C SER A 557 12.68 22.79 20.15
N SER A 558 13.53 23.79 19.88
CA SER A 558 13.23 24.83 18.89
C SER A 558 13.25 24.30 17.46
N MET A 559 14.10 23.30 17.16
CA MET A 559 14.11 22.62 15.85
C MET A 559 12.82 21.83 15.63
N ILE A 560 12.35 21.09 16.63
CA ILE A 560 11.06 20.37 16.56
C ILE A 560 9.92 21.36 16.31
N ASP A 561 9.92 22.50 16.99
CA ASP A 561 8.91 23.55 16.79
C ASP A 561 8.87 24.12 15.36
N ALA A 562 10.00 24.12 14.66
CA ALA A 562 10.12 24.66 13.31
C ALA A 562 9.85 23.62 12.23
N VAL A 563 10.38 22.40 12.40
CA VAL A 563 10.40 21.35 11.37
C VAL A 563 9.25 20.35 11.54
N MET A 564 8.78 20.09 12.77
CA MET A 564 7.70 19.14 13.06
C MET A 564 6.66 19.73 14.03
N PRO A 565 5.86 20.74 13.60
CA PRO A 565 4.98 21.49 14.50
C PRO A 565 3.95 20.63 15.25
N ALA A 566 3.52 19.50 14.67
CA ALA A 566 2.58 18.57 15.30
C ALA A 566 3.13 17.95 16.60
N LEU A 567 4.46 17.75 16.71
CA LEU A 567 5.11 17.17 17.90
C LEU A 567 5.29 18.19 19.04
N ARG A 568 5.03 19.48 18.79
CA ARG A 568 5.19 20.57 19.77
C ARG A 568 4.43 20.31 21.08
N TYR A 569 3.24 19.72 21.02
CA TYR A 569 2.39 19.51 22.18
C TYR A 569 2.88 18.37 23.10
N PHE A 570 3.66 17.44 22.56
CA PHE A 570 4.13 16.25 23.28
C PHE A 570 5.61 16.32 23.67
N LYS A 571 6.35 17.31 23.16
CA LYS A 571 7.80 17.41 23.34
C LYS A 571 8.23 17.45 24.81
N SER A 572 7.46 18.05 25.71
CA SER A 572 7.82 18.15 27.14
C SER A 572 7.86 16.81 27.86
N ILE A 573 7.14 15.80 27.37
CA ILE A 573 7.09 14.46 27.96
C ILE A 573 8.13 13.55 27.30
N VAL A 574 8.40 13.80 26.02
CA VAL A 574 9.13 12.86 25.18
C VAL A 574 10.59 13.28 25.06
N LEU A 575 10.89 14.56 24.85
CA LEU A 575 12.22 15.03 24.48
C LEU A 575 13.24 14.83 25.62
N ARG A 576 14.25 13.99 25.39
CA ARG A 576 15.38 13.78 26.31
C ARG A 576 16.65 14.52 25.86
N ILE A 577 16.77 14.75 24.56
CA ILE A 577 17.93 15.43 23.95
C ILE A 577 17.60 16.91 23.82
N GLU A 578 18.39 17.76 24.46
CA GLU A 578 18.08 19.19 24.52
C GLU A 578 18.96 20.02 23.60
N TRP A 579 20.29 19.83 23.66
CA TRP A 579 21.29 20.72 23.07
C TRP A 579 20.89 22.20 23.18
N ASN A 580 20.57 22.66 24.39
CA ASN A 580 20.06 24.01 24.64
C ASN A 580 21.16 25.08 24.47
N ASN A 581 21.41 25.45 23.22
CA ASN A 581 22.39 26.48 22.87
C ASN A 581 21.89 27.87 23.24
N GLU A 582 20.59 28.12 23.16
CA GLU A 582 19.97 29.40 23.54
C GLU A 582 20.39 29.85 24.94
N GLU A 583 20.36 28.94 25.91
CA GLU A 583 20.84 29.22 27.26
C GLU A 583 22.38 29.20 27.34
N ARG A 584 23.03 28.19 26.76
CA ARG A 584 24.49 27.99 26.91
C ARG A 584 25.29 29.15 26.32
N VAL A 585 24.90 29.71 25.18
CA VAL A 585 25.63 30.83 24.56
C VAL A 585 25.67 32.07 25.44
N THR A 586 24.72 32.23 26.37
CA THR A 586 24.73 33.36 27.32
C THR A 586 25.90 33.32 28.30
N LYS A 587 26.53 32.15 28.45
CA LYS A 587 27.66 31.90 29.35
C LYS A 587 29.01 32.05 28.63
N LEU A 588 29.02 32.28 27.31
CA LEU A 588 30.23 32.45 26.52
C LEU A 588 30.80 33.86 26.65
N SER A 589 32.03 33.96 27.16
CA SER A 589 32.79 35.21 27.25
C SER A 589 33.83 35.37 26.14
N GLN A 590 34.13 34.29 25.40
CA GLN A 590 35.08 34.29 24.29
C GLN A 590 34.56 35.14 23.12
N PRO A 591 35.43 35.70 22.27
CA PRO A 591 35.03 36.24 20.98
C PRO A 591 34.37 35.17 20.10
N ILE A 592 33.34 35.57 19.33
CA ILE A 592 32.50 34.65 18.55
C ILE A 592 32.39 35.11 17.10
N LEU A 593 32.57 34.20 16.16
CA LEU A 593 32.22 34.38 14.75
C LEU A 593 30.99 33.53 14.41
N LEU A 594 29.92 34.18 13.97
CA LEU A 594 28.68 33.55 13.51
C LEU A 594 28.62 33.61 11.99
N ILE A 595 28.52 32.46 11.35
CA ILE A 595 28.38 32.33 9.89
C ILE A 595 27.03 31.69 9.59
N ALA A 596 26.21 32.34 8.75
CA ALA A 596 24.86 31.86 8.46
C ALA A 596 24.58 31.88 6.95
N GLY A 597 24.19 30.74 6.39
CA GLY A 597 23.57 30.66 5.07
C GLY A 597 22.16 31.24 5.13
N THR A 598 21.81 32.14 4.20
CA THR A 598 20.46 32.72 4.16
C THR A 598 19.42 31.79 3.54
N ALA A 599 19.85 30.73 2.86
CA ALA A 599 19.02 29.72 2.20
C ALA A 599 19.23 28.32 2.81
N ASP A 600 19.56 28.27 4.11
CA ASP A 600 19.69 27.01 4.84
C ASP A 600 18.35 26.26 4.91
N GLU A 601 18.33 25.10 4.27
CA GLU A 601 17.21 24.20 4.08
C GLU A 601 17.02 23.20 5.23
N VAL A 602 18.02 23.05 6.10
CA VAL A 602 18.01 22.08 7.21
C VAL A 602 17.77 22.79 8.54
N VAL A 603 18.53 23.84 8.83
CA VAL A 603 18.38 24.67 10.03
C VAL A 603 17.91 26.05 9.59
N PRO A 604 16.61 26.38 9.77
CA PRO A 604 16.08 27.65 9.31
C PRO A 604 16.91 28.85 9.77
N HIS A 605 17.22 29.76 8.84
CA HIS A 605 18.13 30.90 9.05
C HIS A 605 17.84 31.73 10.33
N PHE A 606 16.58 31.82 10.74
CA PHE A 606 16.17 32.56 11.93
C PHE A 606 16.83 32.05 13.23
N HIS A 607 17.26 30.77 13.29
CA HIS A 607 17.98 30.25 14.46
C HIS A 607 19.30 30.98 14.68
N MET A 608 20.09 31.16 13.62
CA MET A 608 21.35 31.91 13.69
C MET A 608 21.10 33.39 13.97
N GLN A 609 20.07 34.00 13.38
CA GLN A 609 19.69 35.38 13.68
C GLN A 609 19.32 35.56 15.16
N LYS A 610 18.59 34.61 15.73
CA LYS A 610 18.19 34.64 17.14
C LYS A 610 19.40 34.46 18.06
N LEU A 611 20.30 33.52 17.77
CA LEU A 611 21.57 33.38 18.50
C LEU A 611 22.38 34.67 18.49
N HIS A 612 22.49 35.33 17.33
CA HIS A 612 23.15 36.62 17.21
C HIS A 612 22.47 37.70 18.08
N SER A 613 21.14 37.78 18.06
CA SER A 613 20.39 38.75 18.87
C SER A 613 20.53 38.55 20.38
N ILE A 614 20.74 37.30 20.84
CA ILE A 614 20.96 36.97 22.25
C ILE A 614 22.39 37.35 22.67
N LEU A 615 23.36 37.10 21.79
CA LEU A 615 24.77 37.35 22.05
C LEU A 615 25.15 38.84 22.00
N GLN A 616 24.57 39.60 21.07
CA GLN A 616 24.90 41.02 20.85
C GLN A 616 24.87 41.90 22.13
N PRO A 617 23.85 41.83 23.02
CA PRO A 617 23.82 42.67 24.21
C PRO A 617 24.79 42.25 25.32
N ILE A 618 25.27 40.99 25.31
CA ILE A 618 26.07 40.41 26.40
C ILE A 618 27.54 40.20 26.04
N ASN A 619 27.88 40.20 24.75
CA ASN A 619 29.23 39.98 24.25
C ASN A 619 29.53 40.99 23.13
N THR A 620 30.49 41.88 23.40
CA THR A 620 30.89 42.95 22.46
C THR A 620 31.76 42.45 21.30
N ASN A 621 32.23 41.20 21.36
CA ASN A 621 33.15 40.60 20.39
C ASN A 621 32.45 39.53 19.52
N VAL A 622 31.26 39.85 19.02
CA VAL A 622 30.47 38.96 18.16
C VAL A 622 30.51 39.48 16.73
N ILE A 623 31.07 38.68 15.81
CA ILE A 623 31.08 38.97 14.37
C ILE A 623 29.95 38.19 13.70
N TRP A 624 29.06 38.89 13.01
CA TRP A 624 28.03 38.28 12.16
C TRP A 624 28.45 38.28 10.69
N TYR A 625 28.31 37.13 10.02
CA TYR A 625 28.52 37.00 8.59
C TYR A 625 27.44 36.13 7.94
N ALA A 626 26.48 36.78 7.27
CA ALA A 626 25.49 36.10 6.46
C ALA A 626 26.01 35.89 5.03
N ILE A 627 25.81 34.70 4.48
CA ILE A 627 26.17 34.31 3.12
C ILE A 627 24.88 34.21 2.32
N GLU A 628 24.70 35.16 1.42
CA GLU A 628 23.53 35.22 0.55
C GLU A 628 23.46 33.96 -0.32
N ASN A 629 22.27 33.34 -0.34
CA ASN A 629 21.98 32.07 -0.99
C ASN A 629 22.82 30.87 -0.49
N GLY A 630 23.57 31.00 0.62
CA GLY A 630 24.27 29.87 1.25
C GLY A 630 23.28 28.82 1.78
N THR A 631 23.48 27.55 1.41
CA THR A 631 22.71 26.40 1.90
C THR A 631 23.36 25.80 3.15
N HIS A 632 22.82 24.72 3.71
CA HIS A 632 23.30 24.14 4.95
C HIS A 632 24.79 23.73 4.91
N ASN A 633 25.22 23.15 3.79
CA ASN A 633 26.55 22.54 3.65
C ASN A 633 27.51 23.28 2.70
N ASP A 634 27.03 24.24 1.92
CA ASP A 634 27.78 24.89 0.83
C ASP A 634 28.21 26.34 1.10
N THR A 635 27.93 26.87 2.30
CA THR A 635 28.36 28.20 2.80
C THR A 635 29.79 28.56 2.43
N TRP A 636 30.74 27.65 2.64
CA TRP A 636 32.17 27.84 2.35
C TRP A 636 32.48 27.89 0.85
N LEU A 637 31.67 27.23 0.01
CA LEU A 637 31.77 27.31 -1.45
C LEU A 637 31.13 28.60 -1.97
N ARG A 638 29.88 28.91 -1.56
CA ARG A 638 29.16 30.12 -2.00
C ARG A 638 29.77 31.41 -1.48
N GLY A 639 30.29 31.39 -0.25
CA GLY A 639 31.02 32.52 0.32
C GLY A 639 32.41 32.73 -0.31
N GLY A 640 32.96 31.70 -0.97
CA GLY A 640 34.25 31.75 -1.65
C GLY A 640 35.35 32.35 -0.79
N HIS A 641 36.16 33.25 -1.37
CA HIS A 641 37.25 33.92 -0.62
C HIS A 641 36.79 34.71 0.59
N ARG A 642 35.61 35.34 0.52
CA ARG A 642 35.10 36.16 1.62
C ARG A 642 34.81 35.33 2.86
N TYR A 643 34.42 34.06 2.70
CA TYR A 643 34.29 33.12 3.81
C TYR A 643 35.62 32.96 4.56
N PHE A 644 36.69 32.63 3.85
CA PHE A 644 38.03 32.43 4.46
C PHE A 644 38.63 33.73 5.00
N ASP A 645 38.32 34.88 4.38
CA ASP A 645 38.76 36.19 4.90
C ASP A 645 38.11 36.54 6.24
N LYS A 646 36.89 36.03 6.52
CA LYS A 646 36.25 36.23 7.82
C LYS A 646 36.91 35.40 8.93
N PHE A 647 37.32 34.17 8.64
CA PHE A 647 38.12 33.37 9.58
C PHE A 647 39.46 34.06 9.88
N ASP A 648 40.13 34.53 8.84
CA ASP A 648 41.40 35.24 8.96
C ASP A 648 41.29 36.54 9.77
N ALA A 649 40.28 37.37 9.47
CA ALA A 649 40.00 38.58 10.24
C ALA A 649 39.70 38.27 11.72
N PHE A 650 38.96 37.19 11.98
CA PHE A 650 38.67 36.74 13.34
C PHE A 650 39.94 36.30 14.08
N PHE A 651 40.84 35.56 13.44
CA PHE A 651 42.13 35.19 14.04
C PHE A 651 43.05 36.39 14.26
N GLN A 652 43.03 37.38 13.36
CA GLN A 652 43.76 38.62 13.56
C GLN A 652 43.22 39.42 14.75
N GLN A 653 41.91 39.41 14.99
CA GLN A 653 41.31 40.02 16.18
C GLN A 653 41.71 39.28 17.45
N LEU A 654 41.75 37.95 17.43
CA LEU A 654 42.11 37.13 18.59
C LEU A 654 43.60 37.25 18.97
N PHE A 655 44.50 37.19 17.99
CA PHE A 655 45.93 36.99 18.24
C PHE A 655 46.82 38.16 17.77
N GLY A 656 46.29 39.08 16.97
CA GLY A 656 47.04 40.18 16.35
C GLY A 656 47.75 39.78 15.05
N SER A 657 47.76 40.68 14.06
CA SER A 657 48.23 40.41 12.70
C SER A 657 49.70 39.95 12.60
N LYS A 658 50.58 40.48 13.47
CA LYS A 658 52.01 40.10 13.52
C LYS A 658 52.29 38.80 14.27
N SER A 659 51.38 38.36 15.15
CA SER A 659 51.54 37.16 15.98
C SER A 659 51.10 35.88 15.26
N TYR A 660 50.24 36.03 14.25
CA TYR A 660 49.60 34.93 13.54
C TYR A 660 50.15 34.69 12.13
N ARG A 661 50.58 35.72 11.39
CA ARG A 661 51.16 35.57 10.04
C ARG A 661 52.54 36.20 9.93
N ASN A 662 53.54 35.36 9.71
CA ASN A 662 54.89 35.82 9.34
C ASN A 662 55.06 36.04 7.82
N GLU A 663 54.12 35.60 6.97
CA GLU A 663 54.21 35.74 5.51
C GLU A 663 52.89 36.27 4.88
N PRO A 664 52.96 37.11 3.81
CA PRO A 664 51.80 37.64 3.11
C PRO A 664 51.10 36.59 2.21
N LYS A 665 49.76 36.70 2.06
CA LYS A 665 48.92 35.84 1.20
C LYS A 665 49.37 35.94 -0.28
N ASN A 666 49.62 34.81 -0.94
CA ASN A 666 49.95 34.73 -2.37
C ASN A 666 48.69 34.34 -3.17
N SER A 667 48.29 35.16 -4.15
CA SER A 667 46.93 35.18 -4.73
C SER A 667 46.68 34.27 -5.96
N ARG A 668 47.52 33.26 -6.22
CA ARG A 668 47.57 32.60 -7.55
C ARG A 668 47.08 31.14 -7.68
N SER A 669 46.54 30.49 -6.64
CA SER A 669 46.38 29.01 -6.67
C SER A 669 44.94 28.45 -6.80
N ILE A 670 43.96 29.20 -7.30
CA ILE A 670 42.54 28.93 -6.93
C ILE A 670 41.65 28.44 -8.09
N GLU A 671 41.97 28.70 -9.36
CA GLU A 671 41.02 28.43 -10.48
C GLU A 671 40.86 26.96 -10.91
N HIS A 672 41.58 25.99 -10.34
CA HIS A 672 41.57 24.59 -10.84
C HIS A 672 40.81 23.56 -9.98
N GLN A 673 40.14 23.96 -8.89
CA GLN A 673 39.54 22.98 -7.96
C GLN A 673 38.00 23.03 -7.84
N GLU A 674 37.31 23.96 -8.51
CA GLU A 674 35.85 24.10 -8.41
C GLU A 674 35.03 23.04 -9.19
N ALA A 675 35.64 22.35 -10.17
CA ALA A 675 34.91 21.45 -11.07
C ALA A 675 34.51 20.11 -10.43
N GLY A 676 35.28 19.60 -9.46
CA GLY A 676 35.03 18.28 -8.84
C GLY A 676 33.92 18.27 -7.78
N VAL A 677 33.65 19.40 -7.13
CA VAL A 677 32.77 19.47 -5.94
C VAL A 677 31.29 19.65 -6.31
N ARG A 678 31.00 20.22 -7.49
CA ARG A 678 29.61 20.51 -7.92
C ARG A 678 28.77 19.27 -8.25
N HIS A 679 29.39 18.13 -8.54
CA HIS A 679 28.67 16.93 -8.99
C HIS A 679 28.03 16.09 -7.86
N MET A 680 28.37 16.37 -6.59
CA MET A 680 27.98 15.51 -5.46
C MET A 680 27.03 16.17 -4.46
N LEU A 681 26.92 17.50 -4.43
CA LEU A 681 25.96 18.22 -3.57
C LEU A 681 24.50 18.05 -3.99
N ALA A 682 24.23 17.37 -5.10
CA ALA A 682 22.88 16.91 -5.47
C ALA A 682 22.51 15.56 -4.82
N ALA A 683 23.44 14.91 -4.11
CA ALA A 683 23.28 13.59 -3.49
C ALA A 683 23.48 13.58 -1.96
N ILE A 684 23.76 14.73 -1.35
CA ILE A 684 23.71 14.99 0.11
C ILE A 684 22.55 15.94 0.33
#